data_AF-A0A849ZMV4-F1
#
_entry.id   AF-A0A849ZMV4-F1
#
_cell.length_a   1.000
_cell.length_b   1.000
_cell.length_c   1.000
_cell.angle_alpha   90.00
_cell.angle_beta   90.00
_cell.angle_gamma   90.00
#
_symmetry.space_group_name_H-M   'P 1'
#
loop_
_entity.id
_entity.type
_entity.pdbx_description
1 polymer ?
#
loop_
_entity_poly.entity_id
_entity_poly.type
_entity_poly.pdbx_seq_one_letter_code
_entity_poly.pdbx_strand_id
1 'polypeptide(L)'
;MRFLAAPLLFALGASAAAQTDTRPTDVEGHGDDLRQALAAAGVDGCDVIGETGTGVRVFLSAEQREALAATGLAWEVVPEAPGRLAVDGYFTLAEYQAAMTGWVASHPGIVSLTTIGTTWEGRPIQLLKISDNVALDEDEPEVLLISLQHAREWLAGMTLHGITGHLVTQHGLDAEVTDLVNGLEIFVVLVANPDGYVHTHTVDRYWRKNRRDNGLGVFGVDTNRNWDFVWSGAEAPSSNTYGGPAPFSEPENAALRDWILSRGGELVGMLNYHTYGTRVMHGWAHTYTLPPNADAMGPLVRSMADAIAAVNGQRFRNGAWSIALQYLGTGVTDDWVHAVQGVPTLTLELRPDSETPGDFAPTGASIAPSVSEHIPGAITFLEWALSRGGDVTPPVISDVAVNRISNTQATISWRTDDESTRLVRYGLTPSYGAAASPDRLRDWTHSVVLTGLTPGTAYHFQVESENLAALVSASGDMTFTTSATAQDITPPAAPAILRLRRTSATTAQIVWQNLAGETLSGYRLYESPDGTTWSLLLDESSLPAGTAQTALTLPANAMRIYRMTAVDAAPVPNESAPSDAYGIRLGPMPTEILIVDGNDSWASKPVAQGGNHDFAAVHGLAVSAYGSAFDTCANQETGGAVDLTSYEIVIWVLGEESTGNETFSAAEQALVQAFLQGGGRLMVSGSNVAWDLDRPSGPTVADRAFFNTYLCADYAGDNATGYTAVGPGGLSIFGTMSVPFDDGSQGIYRVDDPDYVTPLSGATAALRSGTQNLAIQRTGLFGPGTVEGRLVYFTFPFETIFPASTRSAVMADVLTYFGATVPAELSGFSAL
;
A
#
# COMPACT_ATOMS: atom_id res chain seq x y z
N MET A 1 -22.77 2.86 22.53
CA MET A 1 -22.78 2.17 23.84
C MET A 1 -23.90 1.12 23.86
N ARG A 2 -23.75 0.02 23.10
CA ARG A 2 -24.63 -1.15 23.11
C ARG A 2 -23.87 -2.36 22.56
N PHE A 3 -23.21 -3.11 23.43
CA PHE A 3 -22.84 -4.52 23.20
C PHE A 3 -22.85 -5.19 24.57
N LEU A 4 -24.02 -5.73 24.96
CA LEU A 4 -24.09 -6.69 26.05
C LEU A 4 -24.03 -8.06 25.40
N ALA A 5 -22.82 -8.62 25.33
CA ALA A 5 -22.59 -9.96 24.83
C ALA A 5 -23.46 -10.95 25.62
N ALA A 6 -24.37 -11.64 24.93
CA ALA A 6 -24.97 -12.85 25.45
C ALA A 6 -23.86 -13.90 25.64
N PRO A 7 -23.86 -14.68 26.73
CA PRO A 7 -22.83 -15.67 26.96
C PRO A 7 -22.94 -16.76 25.89
N LEU A 8 -21.97 -16.83 24.97
CA LEU A 8 -21.78 -18.00 24.12
C LEU A 8 -21.58 -19.21 25.05
N LEU A 9 -22.55 -20.11 25.06
CA LEU A 9 -22.44 -21.39 25.75
C LEU A 9 -21.41 -22.26 25.02
N PHE A 10 -20.14 -22.13 25.39
CA PHE A 10 -19.12 -23.12 25.06
C PHE A 10 -19.37 -24.36 25.91
N ALA A 11 -20.09 -25.35 25.37
CA ALA A 11 -20.06 -26.70 25.91
C ALA A 11 -18.69 -27.32 25.57
N LEU A 12 -17.68 -27.03 26.39
CA LEU A 12 -16.32 -27.55 26.24
C LEU A 12 -16.26 -29.05 26.53
N GLY A 13 -15.91 -29.80 25.49
CA GLY A 13 -15.51 -31.20 25.55
C GLY A 13 -14.30 -31.49 24.67
N ALA A 14 -13.39 -30.53 24.46
CA ALA A 14 -12.15 -30.77 23.71
C ALA A 14 -11.14 -31.52 24.59
N SER A 15 -10.70 -32.70 24.14
CA SER A 15 -9.67 -33.47 24.83
C SER A 15 -8.28 -32.99 24.43
N ALA A 16 -7.47 -32.53 25.39
CA ALA A 16 -6.07 -32.19 25.15
C ALA A 16 -5.25 -33.48 24.93
N ALA A 17 -4.83 -33.73 23.69
CA ALA A 17 -3.75 -34.67 23.43
C ALA A 17 -2.41 -34.02 23.80
N ALA A 18 -1.49 -34.78 24.43
CA ALA A 18 -0.14 -34.30 24.70
C ALA A 18 0.59 -34.07 23.37
N GLN A 19 0.96 -32.82 23.08
CA GLN A 19 1.69 -32.48 21.86
C GLN A 19 3.20 -32.60 22.07
N THR A 20 3.89 -33.14 21.06
CA THR A 20 5.34 -33.13 20.99
C THR A 20 5.82 -31.75 20.53
N ASP A 21 6.73 -31.17 21.28
CA ASP A 21 7.31 -29.87 20.96
C ASP A 21 8.32 -29.98 19.82
N THR A 22 7.88 -29.60 18.63
CA THR A 22 8.66 -29.59 17.39
C THR A 22 9.11 -28.18 16.98
N ARG A 23 8.85 -27.15 17.81
CA ARG A 23 9.12 -25.75 17.44
C ARG A 23 10.62 -25.56 17.14
N PRO A 24 10.98 -25.03 15.95
CA PRO A 24 12.32 -24.52 15.70
C PRO A 24 12.63 -23.32 16.61
N THR A 25 13.90 -22.95 16.78
CA THR A 25 14.25 -21.81 17.64
C THR A 25 13.96 -20.51 16.92
N ASP A 26 13.17 -19.65 17.54
CA ASP A 26 12.94 -18.27 17.14
C ASP A 26 14.24 -17.47 17.20
N VAL A 27 14.61 -16.87 16.08
CA VAL A 27 15.75 -15.97 15.98
C VAL A 27 15.27 -14.63 15.47
N GLU A 28 15.76 -13.56 16.09
CA GLU A 28 15.56 -12.17 15.66
C GLU A 28 16.90 -11.55 15.27
N GLY A 29 16.88 -10.76 14.19
CA GLY A 29 18.03 -10.01 13.69
C GLY A 29 17.57 -8.85 12.83
N HIS A 30 18.47 -7.90 12.57
CA HIS A 30 18.16 -6.70 11.78
C HIS A 30 17.67 -7.06 10.38
N GLY A 31 16.57 -6.47 9.91
CA GLY A 31 15.74 -7.04 8.83
C GLY A 31 16.49 -7.35 7.53
N ASP A 32 17.08 -6.34 6.90
CA ASP A 32 17.79 -6.51 5.63
C ASP A 32 19.08 -7.32 5.77
N ASP A 33 19.81 -7.11 6.87
CA ASP A 33 21.05 -7.83 7.14
C ASP A 33 20.78 -9.31 7.40
N LEU A 34 19.69 -9.65 8.09
CA LEU A 34 19.29 -11.04 8.36
C LEU A 34 18.82 -11.74 7.09
N ARG A 35 17.99 -11.09 6.27
CA ARG A 35 17.54 -11.65 4.98
C ARG A 35 18.73 -11.90 4.05
N GLN A 36 19.65 -10.95 3.95
CA GLN A 36 20.87 -11.10 3.14
C GLN A 36 21.81 -12.18 3.69
N ALA A 37 21.99 -12.25 5.02
CA ALA A 37 22.84 -13.24 5.65
C ALA A 37 22.27 -14.66 5.54
N LEU A 38 20.94 -14.83 5.63
CA LEU A 38 20.29 -16.12 5.45
C LEU A 38 20.48 -16.62 4.01
N ALA A 39 20.27 -15.75 3.01
CA ALA A 39 20.56 -16.08 1.62
C ALA A 39 22.05 -16.43 1.40
N ALA A 40 22.97 -15.64 1.97
CA ALA A 40 24.42 -15.90 1.88
C ALA A 40 24.86 -17.18 2.60
N ALA A 41 24.16 -17.57 3.67
CA ALA A 41 24.35 -18.82 4.40
C ALA A 41 23.74 -20.04 3.69
N GLY A 42 23.09 -19.85 2.53
CA GLY A 42 22.36 -20.90 1.82
C GLY A 42 21.13 -21.39 2.58
N VAL A 43 20.58 -20.54 3.46
CA VAL A 43 19.34 -20.77 4.20
C VAL A 43 18.20 -20.16 3.40
N ASP A 44 17.78 -20.85 2.34
CA ASP A 44 16.63 -20.46 1.53
C ASP A 44 15.31 -20.92 2.17
N GLY A 45 14.24 -20.13 1.96
CA GLY A 45 12.88 -20.52 2.33
C GLY A 45 12.59 -20.54 3.84
N CYS A 46 13.36 -19.76 4.62
CA CYS A 46 13.13 -19.60 6.05
C CYS A 46 11.75 -19.00 6.33
N ASP A 47 11.12 -19.54 7.36
CA ASP A 47 9.77 -19.17 7.76
C ASP A 47 9.81 -17.87 8.56
N VAL A 48 9.45 -16.76 7.91
CA VAL A 48 9.27 -15.46 8.53
C VAL A 48 8.00 -15.51 9.37
N ILE A 49 8.17 -15.44 10.69
CA ILE A 49 7.08 -15.60 11.67
C ILE A 49 6.65 -14.27 12.29
N GLY A 50 7.36 -13.19 12.00
CA GLY A 50 6.98 -11.87 12.47
C GLY A 50 8.04 -10.83 12.14
N GLU A 51 7.62 -9.57 12.21
CA GLU A 51 8.51 -8.42 12.06
C GLU A 51 8.33 -7.48 13.25
N THR A 52 9.45 -6.89 13.65
CA THR A 52 9.57 -5.86 14.69
C THR A 52 10.00 -4.55 14.04
N GLY A 53 9.97 -3.45 14.80
CA GLY A 53 10.32 -2.13 14.25
C GLY A 53 11.69 -2.03 13.59
N THR A 54 12.63 -2.94 13.88
CA THR A 54 13.99 -2.94 13.30
C THR A 54 14.48 -4.34 12.88
N GLY A 55 13.65 -5.37 12.99
CA GLY A 55 14.09 -6.76 12.88
C GLY A 55 13.06 -7.71 12.29
N VAL A 56 13.55 -8.85 11.81
CA VAL A 56 12.74 -9.94 11.28
C VAL A 56 12.93 -11.16 12.18
N ARG A 57 11.82 -11.81 12.53
CA ARG A 57 11.81 -13.07 13.26
C ARG A 57 11.65 -14.24 12.31
N VAL A 58 12.50 -15.23 12.46
CA VAL A 58 12.49 -16.46 11.67
C VAL A 58 12.59 -17.69 12.55
N PHE A 59 11.97 -18.79 12.12
CA PHE A 59 12.26 -20.10 12.66
C PHE A 59 13.50 -20.71 12.00
N LEU A 60 14.52 -21.04 12.81
CA LEU A 60 15.74 -21.71 12.34
C LEU A 60 15.99 -23.02 13.08
N SER A 61 16.38 -24.05 12.33
CA SER A 61 16.96 -25.30 12.86
C SER A 61 18.35 -25.07 13.46
N ALA A 62 18.88 -26.05 14.20
CA ALA A 62 20.22 -25.97 14.78
C ALA A 62 21.31 -25.75 13.71
N GLU A 63 21.21 -26.48 12.60
CA GLU A 63 22.15 -26.38 11.47
C GLU A 63 22.06 -25.03 10.76
N GLN A 64 20.84 -24.50 10.56
CA GLN A 64 20.65 -23.16 9.98
C GLN A 64 21.19 -22.06 10.90
N ARG A 65 21.09 -22.20 12.23
CA ARG A 65 21.69 -21.25 13.17
C ARG A 65 23.21 -21.31 13.17
N GLU A 66 23.81 -22.49 13.01
CA GLU A 66 25.27 -22.61 12.84
C GLU A 66 25.73 -21.95 11.54
N ALA A 67 25.00 -22.17 10.44
CA ALA A 67 25.26 -21.51 9.16
C ALA A 67 25.11 -19.98 9.25
N LEU A 68 24.06 -19.50 9.91
CA LEU A 68 23.86 -18.07 10.14
C LEU A 68 24.94 -17.47 11.05
N ALA A 69 25.36 -18.15 12.13
CA ALA A 69 26.45 -17.68 12.99
C ALA A 69 27.78 -17.54 12.25
N ALA A 70 28.02 -18.38 11.22
CA ALA A 70 29.23 -18.32 10.41
C ALA A 70 29.32 -17.08 9.50
N THR A 71 28.21 -16.35 9.28
CA THR A 71 28.21 -15.10 8.50
C THR A 71 28.76 -13.91 9.30
N GLY A 72 28.83 -14.03 10.64
CA GLY A 72 29.24 -12.95 11.54
C GLY A 72 28.13 -11.94 11.85
N LEU A 73 26.91 -12.16 11.37
CA LEU A 73 25.75 -11.31 11.68
C LEU A 73 25.38 -11.41 13.18
N ALA A 74 25.05 -10.27 13.79
CA ALA A 74 24.46 -10.23 15.12
C ALA A 74 22.96 -10.63 15.07
N TRP A 75 22.59 -11.63 15.88
CA TRP A 75 21.22 -12.09 16.06
C TRP A 75 21.02 -12.59 17.50
N GLU A 76 19.77 -12.67 17.94
CA GLU A 76 19.42 -13.18 19.26
C GLU A 76 18.33 -14.26 19.22
N VAL A 77 18.33 -15.12 20.24
CA VAL A 77 17.25 -16.09 20.46
C VAL A 77 16.10 -15.39 21.15
N VAL A 78 14.91 -15.44 20.55
CA VAL A 78 13.72 -14.85 21.16
C VAL A 78 13.24 -15.75 22.30
N PRO A 79 12.96 -15.19 23.50
CA PRO A 79 12.40 -15.97 24.61
C PRO A 79 11.06 -16.61 24.24
N GLU A 80 10.82 -17.82 24.74
CA GLU A 80 9.57 -18.54 24.48
C GLU A 80 8.34 -17.80 25.00
N ALA A 81 7.26 -17.85 24.23
CA ALA A 81 5.99 -17.25 24.60
C ALA A 81 5.38 -17.91 25.87
N PRO A 82 4.83 -17.12 26.82
CA PRO A 82 4.08 -17.66 27.94
C PRO A 82 2.89 -18.52 27.47
N GLY A 83 2.75 -19.73 28.02
CA GLY A 83 1.64 -20.64 27.65
C GLY A 83 1.89 -21.46 26.39
N ARG A 84 3.15 -21.58 25.94
CA ARG A 84 3.59 -22.48 24.86
C ARG A 84 2.96 -23.87 24.98
N LEU A 85 2.39 -24.37 23.88
CA LEU A 85 1.70 -25.67 23.77
C LEU A 85 0.53 -25.88 24.73
N ALA A 86 0.05 -24.84 25.42
CA ALA A 86 -1.23 -24.87 26.10
C ALA A 86 -2.34 -24.75 25.04
N VAL A 87 -2.52 -25.80 24.24
CA VAL A 87 -3.48 -25.87 23.12
C VAL A 87 -4.88 -26.28 23.59
N ASP A 88 -5.31 -25.79 24.75
CA ASP A 88 -6.64 -26.09 25.28
C ASP A 88 -7.74 -25.38 24.46
N GLY A 89 -8.86 -26.07 24.22
CA GLY A 89 -10.04 -25.48 23.58
C GLY A 89 -10.03 -25.38 22.05
N TYR A 90 -8.97 -25.81 21.36
CA TYR A 90 -8.93 -25.88 19.89
C TYR A 90 -9.53 -27.17 19.37
N PHE A 91 -10.34 -27.06 18.31
CA PHE A 91 -11.04 -28.20 17.72
C PHE A 91 -10.11 -29.08 16.89
N THR A 92 -10.27 -30.39 17.00
CA THR A 92 -9.81 -31.34 15.99
C THR A 92 -10.61 -31.19 14.69
N LEU A 93 -10.11 -31.73 13.58
CA LEU A 93 -10.88 -31.76 12.32
C LEU A 93 -12.28 -32.38 12.51
N ALA A 94 -12.37 -33.45 13.30
CA ALA A 94 -13.63 -34.13 13.58
C ALA A 94 -14.63 -33.24 14.35
N GLU A 95 -14.15 -32.37 15.24
CA GLU A 95 -14.99 -31.43 15.98
C GLU A 95 -15.50 -30.30 15.08
N TYR A 96 -14.69 -29.76 14.17
CA TYR A 96 -15.18 -28.84 13.13
C TYR A 96 -16.28 -29.50 12.28
N GLN A 97 -16.06 -30.73 11.83
CA GLN A 97 -17.04 -31.49 11.05
C GLN A 97 -18.34 -31.74 11.82
N ALA A 98 -18.24 -32.08 13.11
CA ALA A 98 -19.38 -32.26 13.99
C ALA A 98 -20.16 -30.95 14.17
N ALA A 99 -19.47 -29.81 14.32
CA ALA A 99 -20.13 -28.52 14.44
C ALA A 99 -20.86 -28.10 13.15
N MET A 100 -20.23 -28.25 11.99
CA MET A 100 -20.84 -27.94 10.69
C MET A 100 -22.10 -28.77 10.44
N THR A 101 -22.03 -30.08 10.68
CA THR A 101 -23.20 -30.97 10.57
C THR A 101 -24.29 -30.64 11.60
N GLY A 102 -23.91 -30.19 12.80
CA GLY A 102 -24.82 -29.67 13.81
C GLY A 102 -25.58 -28.41 13.38
N TRP A 103 -24.91 -27.46 12.72
CA TRP A 103 -25.57 -26.27 12.16
C TRP A 103 -26.55 -26.61 11.05
N VAL A 104 -26.18 -27.49 10.11
CA VAL A 104 -27.11 -27.98 9.08
C VAL A 104 -28.34 -28.65 9.70
N ALA A 105 -28.16 -29.49 10.73
CA ALA A 105 -29.27 -30.18 11.36
C ALA A 105 -30.21 -29.25 12.15
N SER A 106 -29.67 -28.18 12.74
CA SER A 106 -30.44 -27.23 13.56
C SER A 106 -31.04 -26.07 12.78
N HIS A 107 -30.42 -25.68 11.66
CA HIS A 107 -30.82 -24.55 10.82
C HIS A 107 -30.88 -24.94 9.32
N PRO A 108 -31.60 -26.02 8.94
CA PRO A 108 -31.57 -26.56 7.58
C PRO A 108 -32.17 -25.64 6.51
N GLY A 109 -32.94 -24.62 6.93
CA GLY A 109 -33.49 -23.62 6.02
C GLY A 109 -32.45 -22.59 5.55
N ILE A 110 -31.40 -22.36 6.36
CA ILE A 110 -30.41 -21.31 6.08
C ILE A 110 -28.97 -21.81 5.98
N VAL A 111 -28.69 -23.08 6.31
CA VAL A 111 -27.34 -23.65 6.27
C VAL A 111 -27.32 -24.94 5.45
N SER A 112 -26.40 -25.03 4.50
CA SER A 112 -26.08 -26.27 3.78
C SER A 112 -24.57 -26.55 3.81
N LEU A 113 -24.20 -27.81 3.60
CA LEU A 113 -22.81 -28.28 3.64
C LEU A 113 -22.51 -29.12 2.40
N THR A 114 -21.48 -28.75 1.66
CA THR A 114 -21.03 -29.45 0.47
C THR A 114 -19.56 -29.86 0.59
N THR A 115 -19.13 -30.81 -0.23
CA THR A 115 -17.72 -31.17 -0.39
C THR A 115 -17.26 -30.67 -1.75
N ILE A 116 -16.28 -29.76 -1.76
CA ILE A 116 -15.78 -29.12 -2.99
C ILE A 116 -14.54 -29.83 -3.55
N GLY A 117 -13.93 -30.72 -2.78
CA GLY A 117 -12.76 -31.47 -3.22
C GLY A 117 -12.28 -32.48 -2.18
N THR A 118 -11.14 -33.10 -2.46
CA THR A 118 -10.53 -34.10 -1.60
C THR A 118 -9.01 -33.90 -1.58
N THR A 119 -8.41 -33.95 -0.40
CA THR A 119 -6.97 -33.74 -0.17
C THR A 119 -6.10 -34.92 -0.65
N TRP A 120 -4.77 -34.78 -0.58
CA TRP A 120 -3.82 -35.85 -0.91
C TRP A 120 -4.02 -37.13 -0.09
N GLU A 121 -4.38 -37.02 1.18
CA GLU A 121 -4.64 -38.15 2.08
C GLU A 121 -6.13 -38.57 2.10
N GLY A 122 -6.95 -38.05 1.18
CA GLY A 122 -8.32 -38.51 0.96
C GLY A 122 -9.38 -37.87 1.87
N ARG A 123 -9.11 -36.74 2.51
CA ARG A 123 -10.06 -36.04 3.39
C ARG A 123 -10.93 -35.06 2.59
N PRO A 124 -12.23 -34.93 2.92
CA PRO A 124 -13.11 -33.99 2.23
C PRO A 124 -12.75 -32.55 2.60
N ILE A 125 -12.75 -31.67 1.60
CA ILE A 125 -12.70 -30.22 1.79
C ILE A 125 -14.14 -29.73 1.78
N GLN A 126 -14.59 -29.18 2.90
CA GLN A 126 -15.99 -28.86 3.12
C GLN A 126 -16.26 -27.35 3.06
N LEU A 127 -17.39 -27.00 2.47
CA LEU A 127 -17.85 -25.63 2.29
C LEU A 127 -19.29 -25.50 2.79
N LEU A 128 -19.50 -24.57 3.72
CA LEU A 128 -20.83 -24.16 4.18
C LEU A 128 -21.37 -23.08 3.25
N LYS A 129 -22.68 -23.11 3.00
CA LYS A 129 -23.44 -21.96 2.49
C LYS A 129 -24.39 -21.49 3.59
N ILE A 130 -24.44 -20.18 3.83
CA ILE A 130 -25.38 -19.52 4.73
C ILE A 130 -26.15 -18.46 3.92
N SER A 131 -27.46 -18.62 3.78
CA SER A 131 -28.39 -17.70 3.07
C SER A 131 -29.82 -18.07 3.46
N ASP A 132 -30.80 -17.16 3.35
CA ASP A 132 -32.18 -17.44 3.74
C ASP A 132 -32.90 -18.47 2.85
N ASN A 133 -32.50 -18.63 1.58
CA ASN A 133 -32.94 -19.70 0.69
C ASN A 133 -31.79 -20.59 0.22
N VAL A 134 -31.06 -21.14 1.19
CA VAL A 134 -29.82 -21.94 1.03
C VAL A 134 -29.81 -23.08 -0.02
N ALA A 135 -30.98 -23.53 -0.49
CA ALA A 135 -31.12 -24.57 -1.50
C ALA A 135 -31.14 -24.04 -2.95
N LEU A 136 -31.30 -22.74 -3.13
CA LEU A 136 -31.31 -22.04 -4.42
C LEU A 136 -29.99 -21.29 -4.61
N ASP A 137 -29.68 -20.97 -5.86
CA ASP A 137 -28.68 -19.99 -6.24
C ASP A 137 -29.48 -18.72 -6.56
N GLU A 138 -29.33 -17.69 -5.74
CA GLU A 138 -30.11 -16.46 -5.83
C GLU A 138 -29.28 -15.33 -6.45
N ASP A 139 -29.97 -14.34 -7.00
CA ASP A 139 -29.35 -13.11 -7.51
C ASP A 139 -28.99 -12.20 -6.33
N GLU A 140 -28.10 -12.69 -5.46
CA GLU A 140 -27.60 -12.03 -4.27
C GLU A 140 -26.06 -11.97 -4.29
N PRO A 141 -25.44 -10.92 -3.73
CA PRO A 141 -23.99 -10.85 -3.64
C PRO A 141 -23.43 -12.01 -2.84
N GLU A 142 -22.39 -12.65 -3.37
CA GLU A 142 -21.73 -13.73 -2.66
C GLU A 142 -20.42 -13.29 -2.03
N VAL A 143 -20.11 -13.91 -0.89
CA VAL A 143 -18.83 -13.70 -0.21
C VAL A 143 -18.22 -15.02 0.21
N LEU A 144 -16.89 -15.09 0.15
CA LEU A 144 -16.12 -16.26 0.57
C LEU A 144 -15.31 -15.95 1.83
N LEU A 145 -15.45 -16.76 2.88
CA LEU A 145 -14.65 -16.68 4.09
C LEU A 145 -13.85 -17.98 4.27
N ILE A 146 -12.52 -17.89 4.36
CA ILE A 146 -11.64 -19.05 4.48
C ILE A 146 -10.69 -18.92 5.68
N SER A 147 -10.32 -20.06 6.27
CA SER A 147 -9.26 -20.13 7.28
C SER A 147 -8.52 -21.48 7.23
N LEU A 148 -7.44 -21.59 8.02
CA LEU A 148 -6.60 -22.80 8.12
C LEU A 148 -6.10 -23.28 6.76
N GLN A 149 -5.73 -22.34 5.90
CA GLN A 149 -4.91 -22.62 4.72
C GLN A 149 -3.51 -23.06 5.17
N HIS A 150 -2.90 -22.33 6.11
CA HIS A 150 -1.77 -22.85 6.88
C HIS A 150 -2.28 -23.64 8.09
N ALA A 151 -1.82 -24.88 8.18
CA ALA A 151 -2.36 -25.83 9.15
C ALA A 151 -2.13 -25.47 10.63
N ARG A 152 -1.02 -24.78 10.93
CA ARG A 152 -0.63 -24.42 12.30
C ARG A 152 -1.43 -23.27 12.91
N GLU A 153 -2.19 -22.53 12.13
CA GLU A 153 -2.79 -21.24 12.50
C GLU A 153 -4.15 -21.42 13.20
N TRP A 154 -4.15 -22.17 14.32
CA TRP A 154 -5.37 -22.69 14.95
C TRP A 154 -6.32 -21.60 15.45
N LEU A 155 -5.82 -20.42 15.82
CA LEU A 155 -6.68 -19.31 16.22
C LEU A 155 -7.56 -18.81 15.07
N ALA A 156 -7.03 -18.72 13.85
CA ALA A 156 -7.81 -18.36 12.65
C ALA A 156 -9.00 -19.31 12.44
N GLY A 157 -8.77 -20.61 12.61
CA GLY A 157 -9.83 -21.63 12.53
C GLY A 157 -10.95 -21.40 13.55
N MET A 158 -10.58 -21.23 14.83
CA MET A 158 -11.56 -21.06 15.91
C MET A 158 -12.30 -19.73 15.82
N THR A 159 -11.62 -18.67 15.38
CA THR A 159 -12.23 -17.35 15.16
C THR A 159 -13.26 -17.40 14.05
N LEU A 160 -12.93 -17.95 12.88
CA LEU A 160 -13.89 -18.08 11.78
C LEU A 160 -15.05 -19.00 12.16
N HIS A 161 -14.80 -20.07 12.92
CA HIS A 161 -15.86 -20.92 13.47
C HIS A 161 -16.82 -20.13 14.39
N GLY A 162 -16.30 -19.27 15.26
CA GLY A 162 -17.11 -18.41 16.12
C GLY A 162 -17.96 -17.40 15.34
N ILE A 163 -17.39 -16.76 14.31
CA ILE A 163 -18.12 -15.86 13.40
C ILE A 163 -19.24 -16.61 12.67
N THR A 164 -18.93 -17.78 12.13
CA THR A 164 -19.90 -18.65 11.43
C THR A 164 -21.05 -19.02 12.36
N GLY A 165 -20.75 -19.44 13.59
CA GLY A 165 -21.77 -19.74 14.60
C GLY A 165 -22.62 -18.52 14.98
N HIS A 166 -22.04 -17.32 15.01
CA HIS A 166 -22.77 -16.08 15.26
C HIS A 166 -23.80 -15.81 14.16
N LEU A 167 -23.38 -15.88 12.89
CA LEU A 167 -24.28 -15.69 11.73
C LEU A 167 -25.45 -16.68 11.76
N VAL A 168 -25.16 -17.96 11.97
CA VAL A 168 -26.18 -19.02 12.00
C VAL A 168 -27.15 -18.85 13.18
N THR A 169 -26.65 -18.59 14.37
CA THR A 169 -27.47 -18.64 15.60
C THR A 169 -28.17 -17.33 15.92
N GLN A 170 -27.73 -16.20 15.36
CA GLN A 170 -28.38 -14.90 15.55
C GLN A 170 -29.38 -14.56 14.44
N HIS A 171 -29.46 -15.34 13.36
CA HIS A 171 -30.52 -15.20 12.35
C HIS A 171 -31.91 -15.31 12.99
N GLY A 172 -32.77 -14.33 12.73
CA GLY A 172 -34.10 -14.19 13.32
C GLY A 172 -34.12 -13.64 14.76
N LEU A 173 -32.96 -13.37 15.36
CA LEU A 173 -32.82 -12.80 16.71
C LEU A 173 -32.18 -11.41 16.70
N ASP A 174 -31.13 -11.23 15.89
CA ASP A 174 -30.46 -9.96 15.66
C ASP A 174 -30.83 -9.44 14.26
N ALA A 175 -31.29 -8.18 14.19
CA ALA A 175 -31.79 -7.60 12.95
C ALA A 175 -30.68 -7.43 11.89
N GLU A 176 -29.49 -7.01 12.31
CA GLU A 176 -28.34 -6.80 11.43
C GLU A 176 -27.89 -8.13 10.83
N VAL A 177 -27.71 -9.17 11.67
CA VAL A 177 -27.37 -10.51 11.19
C VAL A 177 -28.48 -11.10 10.30
N THR A 178 -29.74 -10.82 10.63
CA THR A 178 -30.88 -11.30 9.82
C THR A 178 -30.87 -10.66 8.43
N ASP A 179 -30.64 -9.36 8.34
CA ASP A 179 -30.56 -8.65 7.06
C ASP A 179 -29.37 -9.14 6.22
N LEU A 180 -28.22 -9.42 6.84
CA LEU A 180 -27.07 -9.99 6.16
C LEU A 180 -27.34 -11.38 5.57
N VAL A 181 -27.91 -12.30 6.35
CA VAL A 181 -28.19 -13.68 5.88
C VAL A 181 -29.34 -13.72 4.87
N ASN A 182 -30.27 -12.76 4.91
CA ASN A 182 -31.38 -12.66 3.96
C ASN A 182 -31.02 -11.92 2.65
N GLY A 183 -29.81 -11.38 2.53
CA GLY A 183 -29.43 -10.60 1.36
C GLY A 183 -28.04 -10.92 0.82
N LEU A 184 -27.43 -12.01 1.30
CA LEU A 184 -26.11 -12.48 0.88
C LEU A 184 -26.09 -13.99 0.82
N GLU A 185 -25.32 -14.52 -0.13
CA GLU A 185 -24.83 -15.89 -0.07
C GLU A 185 -23.44 -15.93 0.58
N ILE A 186 -23.39 -16.36 1.84
CA ILE A 186 -22.15 -16.40 2.62
C ILE A 186 -21.56 -17.81 2.59
N PHE A 187 -20.43 -17.96 1.90
CA PHE A 187 -19.71 -19.23 1.78
C PHE A 187 -18.54 -19.30 2.75
N VAL A 188 -18.39 -20.43 3.45
CA VAL A 188 -17.36 -20.59 4.48
C VAL A 188 -16.60 -21.91 4.35
N VAL A 189 -15.27 -21.82 4.31
CA VAL A 189 -14.35 -22.97 4.43
C VAL A 189 -13.54 -22.84 5.72
N LEU A 190 -13.95 -23.57 6.76
CA LEU A 190 -13.30 -23.53 8.08
C LEU A 190 -11.92 -24.19 8.12
N VAL A 191 -11.70 -25.22 7.29
CA VAL A 191 -10.42 -25.95 7.24
C VAL A 191 -10.01 -26.17 5.80
N ALA A 192 -9.27 -25.21 5.23
CA ALA A 192 -8.82 -25.27 3.83
C ALA A 192 -7.71 -26.31 3.60
N ASN A 193 -6.91 -26.64 4.62
CA ASN A 193 -5.86 -27.66 4.57
C ASN A 193 -6.10 -28.79 5.62
N PRO A 194 -7.08 -29.70 5.39
CA PRO A 194 -7.43 -30.75 6.35
C PRO A 194 -6.27 -31.70 6.71
N ASP A 195 -5.42 -32.06 5.75
CA ASP A 195 -4.33 -33.02 5.98
C ASP A 195 -3.24 -32.40 6.85
N GLY A 196 -2.81 -31.19 6.50
CA GLY A 196 -1.87 -30.44 7.33
C GLY A 196 -2.45 -30.23 8.73
N TYR A 197 -3.74 -29.88 8.84
CA TYR A 197 -4.38 -29.64 10.13
C TYR A 197 -4.34 -30.88 11.03
N VAL A 198 -4.70 -32.06 10.50
CA VAL A 198 -4.58 -33.32 11.25
C VAL A 198 -3.13 -33.61 11.63
N HIS A 199 -2.17 -33.31 10.76
CA HIS A 199 -0.75 -33.46 11.04
C HIS A 199 -0.30 -32.61 12.24
N THR A 200 -0.82 -31.38 12.38
CA THR A 200 -0.53 -30.51 13.54
C THR A 200 -1.08 -31.02 14.86
N HIS A 201 -2.13 -31.84 14.83
CA HIS A 201 -2.69 -32.48 16.03
C HIS A 201 -1.96 -33.77 16.42
N THR A 202 -1.26 -34.41 15.49
CA THR A 202 -0.80 -35.81 15.65
C THR A 202 0.70 -36.01 15.53
N VAL A 203 1.43 -35.14 14.84
CA VAL A 203 2.85 -35.33 14.52
C VAL A 203 3.67 -34.07 14.79
N ASP A 204 3.37 -32.97 14.09
CA ASP A 204 4.17 -31.74 14.14
C ASP A 204 3.26 -30.53 14.27
N ARG A 205 3.18 -29.99 15.48
CA ARG A 205 2.32 -28.83 15.78
C ARG A 205 2.63 -27.64 14.88
N TYR A 206 3.87 -27.42 14.49
CA TYR A 206 4.26 -26.22 13.74
C TYR A 206 4.23 -26.43 12.22
N TRP A 207 3.68 -27.56 11.77
CA TRP A 207 3.48 -27.84 10.35
C TRP A 207 2.57 -26.81 9.68
N ARG A 208 3.09 -26.15 8.63
CA ARG A 208 2.39 -25.10 7.88
C ARG A 208 1.69 -25.63 6.63
N LYS A 209 2.42 -26.42 5.84
CA LYS A 209 2.10 -26.83 4.46
C LYS A 209 0.96 -27.87 4.38
N ASN A 210 0.55 -28.26 3.19
CA ASN A 210 -0.25 -29.48 3.02
C ASN A 210 0.61 -30.76 3.21
N ARG A 211 0.11 -31.93 2.80
CA ARG A 211 0.78 -33.24 3.00
C ARG A 211 1.20 -33.95 1.71
N ARG A 212 1.42 -33.22 0.61
CA ARG A 212 1.97 -33.79 -0.63
C ARG A 212 3.28 -34.54 -0.38
N ASP A 213 3.45 -35.73 -0.95
CA ASP A 213 4.75 -36.41 -0.99
C ASP A 213 5.60 -35.85 -2.14
N ASN A 214 6.71 -35.17 -1.81
CA ASN A 214 7.66 -34.62 -2.79
C ASN A 214 8.84 -35.58 -3.06
N GLY A 215 8.85 -36.77 -2.46
CA GLY A 215 9.95 -37.73 -2.51
C GLY A 215 11.06 -37.47 -1.51
N LEU A 216 11.94 -38.46 -1.31
CA LEU A 216 13.10 -38.39 -0.41
C LEU A 216 12.78 -37.99 1.04
N GLY A 217 11.55 -38.27 1.50
CA GLY A 217 11.09 -37.92 2.84
C GLY A 217 10.70 -36.45 3.01
N VAL A 218 10.65 -35.67 1.93
CA VAL A 218 10.20 -34.26 1.94
C VAL A 218 8.71 -34.20 1.63
N PHE A 219 7.96 -33.46 2.44
CA PHE A 219 6.51 -33.34 2.30
C PHE A 219 6.05 -31.88 2.25
N GLY A 220 4.89 -31.69 1.64
CA GLY A 220 4.08 -30.48 1.67
C GLY A 220 4.47 -29.41 0.65
N VAL A 221 3.45 -28.67 0.23
CA VAL A 221 3.47 -27.43 -0.54
C VAL A 221 2.77 -26.35 0.28
N ASP A 222 3.30 -25.13 0.26
CA ASP A 222 2.62 -23.99 0.86
C ASP A 222 1.41 -23.65 -0.02
N THR A 223 0.23 -23.95 0.51
CA THR A 223 -1.05 -23.74 -0.18
C THR A 223 -1.33 -22.25 -0.41
N ASN A 224 -0.64 -21.33 0.24
CA ASN A 224 -0.70 -19.89 -0.04
C ASN A 224 0.49 -19.40 -0.89
N ARG A 225 1.15 -20.31 -1.62
CA ARG A 225 2.17 -20.02 -2.67
C ARG A 225 1.91 -20.80 -3.97
N ASN A 226 0.76 -21.47 -4.08
CA ASN A 226 0.41 -22.38 -5.18
C ASN A 226 -0.69 -21.84 -6.11
N TRP A 227 -0.93 -20.53 -6.14
CA TRP A 227 -1.95 -19.90 -7.00
C TRP A 227 -1.33 -19.33 -8.28
N ASP A 228 -2.07 -19.36 -9.40
CA ASP A 228 -1.57 -18.92 -10.73
C ASP A 228 -1.59 -17.40 -10.92
N PHE A 229 -0.92 -16.68 -10.01
CA PHE A 229 -0.74 -15.24 -10.12
C PHE A 229 0.64 -14.85 -9.62
N VAL A 230 1.47 -14.37 -10.57
CA VAL A 230 2.90 -14.08 -10.35
C VAL A 230 3.63 -15.26 -9.71
N TRP A 231 3.22 -16.50 -10.03
CA TRP A 231 3.76 -17.71 -9.43
C TRP A 231 5.25 -17.90 -9.80
N SER A 232 6.11 -18.10 -8.79
CA SER A 232 7.55 -18.21 -9.00
C SER A 232 8.06 -19.66 -8.95
N GLY A 233 7.46 -20.54 -8.14
CA GLY A 233 7.83 -21.96 -8.00
C GLY A 233 9.29 -22.24 -7.64
N ALA A 234 10.07 -21.21 -7.29
CA ALA A 234 11.54 -21.25 -7.30
C ALA A 234 12.15 -21.93 -6.06
N GLU A 235 11.37 -22.04 -4.98
CA GLU A 235 11.79 -22.57 -3.69
C GLU A 235 12.06 -24.08 -3.74
N ALA A 236 13.01 -24.55 -2.91
CA ALA A 236 13.27 -25.99 -2.77
C ALA A 236 12.08 -26.71 -2.11
N PRO A 237 11.79 -27.99 -2.44
CA PRO A 237 10.67 -28.73 -1.83
C PRO A 237 10.69 -28.81 -0.29
N SER A 238 11.87 -28.67 0.32
CA SER A 238 12.06 -28.63 1.77
C SER A 238 11.68 -27.30 2.41
N SER A 239 11.55 -26.22 1.63
CA SER A 239 11.16 -24.90 2.10
C SER A 239 9.73 -24.89 2.67
N ASN A 240 9.50 -24.04 3.68
CA ASN A 240 8.17 -23.79 4.22
C ASN A 240 7.30 -22.92 3.30
N THR A 241 7.91 -22.21 2.35
CA THR A 241 7.24 -21.39 1.33
C THR A 241 7.26 -22.04 -0.05
N TYR A 242 7.56 -23.35 -0.13
CA TYR A 242 7.58 -24.09 -1.40
C TYR A 242 6.24 -24.01 -2.13
N GLY A 243 6.20 -23.29 -3.26
CA GLY A 243 4.99 -23.05 -4.05
C GLY A 243 4.55 -24.21 -4.96
N GLY A 244 5.15 -25.39 -4.83
CA GLY A 244 4.80 -26.58 -5.60
C GLY A 244 5.50 -26.69 -6.96
N PRO A 245 5.24 -27.77 -7.71
CA PRO A 245 5.83 -28.02 -9.03
C PRO A 245 5.19 -27.20 -10.17
N ALA A 246 3.98 -26.69 -9.97
CA ALA A 246 3.21 -25.88 -10.91
C ALA A 246 2.11 -25.15 -10.12
N PRO A 247 1.58 -24.01 -10.58
CA PRO A 247 0.41 -23.42 -9.96
C PRO A 247 -0.78 -24.41 -10.00
N PHE A 248 -1.58 -24.43 -8.94
CA PHE A 248 -2.69 -25.36 -8.71
C PHE A 248 -2.31 -26.85 -8.76
N SER A 249 -1.06 -27.18 -8.44
CA SER A 249 -0.62 -28.57 -8.30
C SER A 249 -1.28 -29.28 -7.12
N GLU A 250 -1.74 -28.52 -6.11
CA GLU A 250 -2.32 -29.09 -4.90
C GLU A 250 -3.85 -29.25 -5.05
N PRO A 251 -4.41 -30.39 -4.61
CA PRO A 251 -5.84 -30.64 -4.70
C PRO A 251 -6.65 -29.70 -3.81
N GLU A 252 -6.08 -29.20 -2.71
CA GLU A 252 -6.70 -28.17 -1.88
C GLU A 252 -6.91 -26.87 -2.67
N ASN A 253 -5.86 -26.40 -3.35
CA ASN A 253 -5.90 -25.22 -4.20
C ASN A 253 -6.81 -25.40 -5.41
N ALA A 254 -6.75 -26.56 -6.08
CA ALA A 254 -7.58 -26.86 -7.24
C ALA A 254 -9.07 -26.88 -6.89
N ALA A 255 -9.44 -27.43 -5.73
CA ALA A 255 -10.83 -27.46 -5.27
C ALA A 255 -11.40 -26.06 -5.04
N LEU A 256 -10.65 -25.18 -4.38
CA LEU A 256 -11.05 -23.79 -4.18
C LEU A 256 -11.10 -23.02 -5.50
N ARG A 257 -10.09 -23.16 -6.36
CA ARG A 257 -10.08 -22.57 -7.71
C ARG A 257 -11.34 -22.95 -8.49
N ASP A 258 -11.64 -24.24 -8.58
CA ASP A 258 -12.75 -24.75 -9.38
C ASP A 258 -14.10 -24.26 -8.82
N TRP A 259 -14.24 -24.19 -7.50
CA TRP A 259 -15.42 -23.61 -6.86
C TRP A 259 -15.54 -22.10 -7.15
N ILE A 260 -14.47 -21.33 -6.97
CA ILE A 260 -14.45 -19.87 -7.22
C ILE A 260 -14.79 -19.56 -8.68
N LEU A 261 -14.20 -20.29 -9.63
CA LEU A 261 -14.49 -20.12 -11.06
C LEU A 261 -15.92 -20.52 -11.42
N SER A 262 -16.55 -21.42 -10.65
CA SER A 262 -17.93 -21.86 -10.90
C SER A 262 -18.98 -20.80 -10.57
N ARG A 263 -18.64 -19.76 -9.79
CA ARG A 263 -19.57 -18.69 -9.38
C ARG A 263 -19.91 -17.69 -10.48
N GLY A 264 -19.31 -17.79 -11.67
CA GLY A 264 -19.70 -16.99 -12.84
C GLY A 264 -19.43 -15.49 -12.77
N GLY A 265 -19.05 -14.94 -11.61
CA GLY A 265 -18.86 -13.50 -11.38
C GLY A 265 -19.72 -12.92 -10.25
N GLU A 266 -20.53 -13.76 -9.57
CA GLU A 266 -21.43 -13.38 -8.48
C GLU A 266 -20.71 -13.15 -7.14
N LEU A 267 -19.47 -13.64 -7.02
CA LEU A 267 -18.59 -13.31 -5.89
C LEU A 267 -18.27 -11.82 -5.89
N VAL A 268 -18.52 -11.14 -4.77
CA VAL A 268 -18.23 -9.70 -4.60
C VAL A 268 -17.08 -9.42 -3.63
N GLY A 269 -16.62 -10.42 -2.87
CA GLY A 269 -15.41 -10.28 -2.05
C GLY A 269 -15.03 -11.54 -1.26
N MET A 270 -13.84 -11.51 -0.65
CA MET A 270 -13.32 -12.61 0.16
C MET A 270 -12.62 -12.13 1.44
N LEU A 271 -12.78 -12.87 2.55
CA LEU A 271 -11.96 -12.77 3.76
C LEU A 271 -11.11 -14.04 3.94
N ASN A 272 -9.79 -13.87 4.09
CA ASN A 272 -8.84 -14.95 4.33
C ASN A 272 -8.20 -14.80 5.71
N TYR A 273 -8.54 -15.67 6.67
CA TYR A 273 -8.06 -15.62 8.04
C TYR A 273 -6.80 -16.47 8.23
N HIS A 274 -5.73 -15.81 8.66
CA HIS A 274 -4.41 -16.33 9.04
C HIS A 274 -4.07 -15.96 10.49
N THR A 275 -3.00 -16.53 11.01
CA THR A 275 -2.44 -16.18 12.32
C THR A 275 -0.91 -16.28 12.21
N TYR A 276 -0.10 -15.36 12.72
CA TYR A 276 -0.41 -14.19 13.55
C TYR A 276 0.25 -12.92 13.02
N GLY A 277 -0.19 -11.79 13.55
CA GLY A 277 0.43 -10.50 13.27
C GLY A 277 -0.45 -9.29 13.51
N THR A 278 -1.69 -9.42 13.98
CA THR A 278 -2.62 -8.29 14.23
C THR A 278 -2.77 -7.34 13.03
N ARG A 279 -3.14 -7.88 11.85
CA ARG A 279 -3.31 -7.12 10.59
C ARG A 279 -4.66 -7.34 9.93
N VAL A 280 -5.18 -6.31 9.23
CA VAL A 280 -6.29 -6.39 8.27
C VAL A 280 -5.82 -5.78 6.95
N MET A 281 -5.58 -6.59 5.94
CA MET A 281 -4.81 -6.18 4.77
C MET A 281 -5.57 -6.43 3.47
N HIS A 282 -5.25 -5.67 2.43
CA HIS A 282 -5.67 -5.94 1.05
C HIS A 282 -4.46 -6.27 0.15
N GLY A 283 -4.69 -6.85 -1.03
CA GLY A 283 -3.64 -7.04 -2.03
C GLY A 283 -3.02 -5.71 -2.52
N TRP A 284 -1.94 -5.72 -3.27
CA TRP A 284 -1.20 -6.90 -3.72
C TRP A 284 -0.20 -7.38 -2.66
N ALA A 285 0.05 -8.67 -2.67
CA ALA A 285 1.11 -9.30 -1.90
C ALA A 285 2.42 -9.41 -2.68
N HIS A 286 2.35 -9.56 -4.01
CA HIS A 286 3.54 -9.77 -4.86
C HIS A 286 4.32 -8.50 -5.22
N THR A 287 3.77 -7.31 -4.93
CA THR A 287 4.39 -6.02 -5.24
C THR A 287 4.03 -4.98 -4.20
N TYR A 288 4.87 -3.95 -4.05
CA TYR A 288 4.57 -2.75 -3.26
C TYR A 288 3.67 -1.75 -4.00
N THR A 289 3.46 -1.94 -5.30
CA THR A 289 2.48 -1.17 -6.07
C THR A 289 1.07 -1.53 -5.61
N LEU A 290 0.25 -0.53 -5.30
CA LEU A 290 -1.14 -0.76 -4.91
C LEU A 290 -1.98 -1.32 -6.09
N PRO A 291 -3.00 -2.15 -5.85
CA PRO A 291 -3.92 -2.56 -6.88
C PRO A 291 -4.73 -1.37 -7.40
N PRO A 292 -5.21 -1.42 -8.66
CA PRO A 292 -5.96 -0.31 -9.28
C PRO A 292 -7.16 0.19 -8.46
N ASN A 293 -7.78 -0.68 -7.64
CA ASN A 293 -8.91 -0.34 -6.78
C ASN A 293 -8.56 -0.27 -5.28
N ALA A 294 -7.29 0.00 -4.94
CA ALA A 294 -6.87 0.20 -3.55
C ALA A 294 -7.65 1.31 -2.84
N ASP A 295 -8.06 2.35 -3.56
CA ASP A 295 -8.90 3.44 -3.02
C ASP A 295 -10.26 2.96 -2.51
N ALA A 296 -10.79 1.87 -3.07
CA ALA A 296 -12.04 1.24 -2.63
C ALA A 296 -11.81 0.27 -1.45
N MET A 297 -10.67 -0.41 -1.41
CA MET A 297 -10.33 -1.39 -0.38
C MET A 297 -9.80 -0.75 0.91
N GLY A 298 -9.12 0.40 0.80
CA GLY A 298 -8.55 1.16 1.91
C GLY A 298 -9.57 1.54 2.99
N PRO A 299 -10.71 2.18 2.65
CA PRO A 299 -11.77 2.47 3.61
C PRO A 299 -12.32 1.21 4.28
N LEU A 300 -12.48 0.12 3.52
CA LEU A 300 -13.02 -1.14 4.02
C LEU A 300 -12.10 -1.77 5.09
N VAL A 301 -10.79 -1.89 4.81
CA VAL A 301 -9.84 -2.45 5.80
C VAL A 301 -9.74 -1.58 7.05
N ARG A 302 -9.84 -0.25 6.91
CA ARG A 302 -9.88 0.69 8.04
C ARG A 302 -11.13 0.50 8.89
N SER A 303 -12.31 0.44 8.26
CA SER A 303 -13.57 0.24 8.97
C SER A 303 -13.61 -1.09 9.71
N MET A 304 -13.12 -2.17 9.10
CA MET A 304 -13.01 -3.46 9.79
C MET A 304 -12.04 -3.39 10.98
N ALA A 305 -10.87 -2.78 10.82
CA ALA A 305 -9.90 -2.62 11.90
C ALA A 305 -10.44 -1.78 13.06
N ASP A 306 -11.18 -0.71 12.76
CA ASP A 306 -11.84 0.13 13.76
C ASP A 306 -12.96 -0.63 14.50
N ALA A 307 -13.74 -1.44 13.79
CA ALA A 307 -14.78 -2.28 14.38
C ALA A 307 -14.19 -3.33 15.34
N ILE A 308 -13.06 -3.95 14.97
CA ILE A 308 -12.30 -4.86 15.83
C ILE A 308 -11.80 -4.13 17.08
N ALA A 309 -11.13 -2.99 16.89
CA ALA A 309 -10.58 -2.19 17.98
C ALA A 309 -11.65 -1.67 18.96
N ALA A 310 -12.86 -1.40 18.48
CA ALA A 310 -13.96 -0.91 19.31
C ALA A 310 -14.43 -1.90 20.38
N VAL A 311 -14.18 -3.21 20.23
CA VAL A 311 -14.63 -4.24 21.18
C VAL A 311 -13.81 -4.25 22.46
N ASN A 312 -12.48 -4.28 22.33
CA ASN A 312 -11.58 -4.48 23.46
C ASN A 312 -10.30 -3.62 23.41
N GLY A 313 -10.20 -2.68 22.46
CA GLY A 313 -9.06 -1.79 22.29
C GLY A 313 -7.88 -2.39 21.54
N GLN A 314 -7.94 -3.66 21.12
CA GLN A 314 -6.88 -4.28 20.32
C GLN A 314 -6.83 -3.66 18.93
N ARG A 315 -5.73 -2.99 18.64
CA ARG A 315 -5.49 -2.40 17.32
C ARG A 315 -4.93 -3.45 16.38
N PHE A 316 -5.44 -3.44 15.14
CA PHE A 316 -4.90 -4.18 14.02
C PHE A 316 -4.36 -3.18 13.01
N ARG A 317 -3.11 -3.34 12.58
CA ARG A 317 -2.59 -2.48 11.48
C ARG A 317 -3.33 -2.85 10.19
N ASN A 318 -3.50 -1.89 9.30
CA ASN A 318 -4.24 -2.11 8.07
C ASN A 318 -3.58 -1.39 6.89
N GLY A 319 -3.87 -1.84 5.67
CA GLY A 319 -3.28 -1.33 4.44
C GLY A 319 -2.98 -2.44 3.43
N ALA A 320 -2.08 -2.20 2.49
CA ALA A 320 -1.65 -3.21 1.54
C ALA A 320 -0.81 -4.31 2.23
N TRP A 321 -0.97 -5.55 1.80
CA TRP A 321 -0.31 -6.74 2.36
C TRP A 321 1.21 -6.61 2.35
N SER A 322 1.78 -6.24 1.20
CA SER A 322 3.23 -6.09 1.03
C SER A 322 3.83 -5.02 1.92
N ILE A 323 3.10 -3.94 2.17
CA ILE A 323 3.49 -2.83 3.05
C ILE A 323 3.34 -3.23 4.52
N ALA A 324 2.20 -3.81 4.88
CA ALA A 324 1.87 -4.16 6.27
C ALA A 324 2.69 -5.34 6.81
N LEU A 325 3.25 -6.18 5.93
CA LEU A 325 4.13 -7.30 6.26
C LEU A 325 5.59 -7.08 5.84
N GLN A 326 5.94 -5.99 5.14
CA GLN A 326 7.29 -5.61 4.67
C GLN A 326 8.06 -6.71 3.89
N TYR A 327 7.37 -7.68 3.31
CA TYR A 327 7.94 -8.62 2.35
C TYR A 327 6.95 -8.94 1.25
N LEU A 328 7.45 -9.53 0.15
CA LEU A 328 6.64 -9.90 -1.01
C LEU A 328 6.27 -11.38 -1.00
N GLY A 329 5.03 -11.68 -1.40
CA GLY A 329 4.49 -13.03 -1.55
C GLY A 329 4.05 -13.28 -2.98
N THR A 330 4.49 -14.37 -3.58
CA THR A 330 4.07 -14.77 -4.94
C THR A 330 3.17 -16.01 -4.90
N GLY A 331 2.26 -16.14 -5.88
CA GLY A 331 1.34 -17.28 -5.95
C GLY A 331 0.38 -17.37 -4.77
N VAL A 332 -0.09 -16.23 -4.28
CA VAL A 332 -0.91 -16.07 -3.07
C VAL A 332 -2.40 -16.09 -3.42
N THR A 333 -3.24 -16.58 -2.50
CA THR A 333 -4.69 -16.78 -2.72
C THR A 333 -5.40 -15.48 -3.04
N ASP A 334 -5.22 -14.50 -2.15
CA ASP A 334 -5.90 -13.21 -2.19
C ASP A 334 -5.59 -12.48 -3.49
N ASP A 335 -4.31 -12.41 -3.86
CA ASP A 335 -3.88 -11.85 -5.14
C ASP A 335 -4.53 -12.57 -6.34
N TRP A 336 -4.53 -13.91 -6.37
CA TRP A 336 -5.14 -14.62 -7.50
C TRP A 336 -6.65 -14.39 -7.59
N VAL A 337 -7.37 -14.45 -6.46
CA VAL A 337 -8.82 -14.20 -6.43
C VAL A 337 -9.12 -12.77 -6.85
N HIS A 338 -8.36 -11.80 -6.35
CA HIS A 338 -8.50 -10.40 -6.72
C HIS A 338 -8.27 -10.19 -8.22
N ALA A 339 -7.20 -10.75 -8.77
CA ALA A 339 -6.86 -10.64 -10.19
C ALA A 339 -7.88 -11.30 -11.12
N VAL A 340 -8.41 -12.47 -10.73
CA VAL A 340 -9.30 -13.27 -11.58
C VAL A 340 -10.75 -12.85 -11.47
N GLN A 341 -11.22 -12.46 -10.28
CA GLN A 341 -12.62 -12.08 -10.05
C GLN A 341 -12.83 -10.56 -10.08
N GLY A 342 -11.78 -9.76 -9.87
CA GLY A 342 -11.89 -8.31 -9.80
C GLY A 342 -12.65 -7.83 -8.56
N VAL A 343 -12.50 -8.57 -7.45
CA VAL A 343 -13.26 -8.35 -6.20
C VAL A 343 -12.31 -8.06 -5.05
N PRO A 344 -12.70 -7.24 -4.07
CA PRO A 344 -11.92 -7.05 -2.86
C PRO A 344 -11.65 -8.36 -2.09
N THR A 345 -10.37 -8.64 -1.85
CA THR A 345 -9.90 -9.76 -1.03
C THR A 345 -9.10 -9.24 0.15
N LEU A 346 -9.50 -9.60 1.37
CA LEU A 346 -8.86 -9.12 2.58
C LEU A 346 -8.21 -10.26 3.36
N THR A 347 -6.95 -10.09 3.71
CA THR A 347 -6.19 -11.01 4.56
C THR A 347 -6.21 -10.51 6.01
N LEU A 348 -6.64 -11.36 6.94
CA LEU A 348 -6.60 -11.06 8.37
C LEU A 348 -5.51 -11.88 9.04
N GLU A 349 -4.55 -11.21 9.69
CA GLU A 349 -3.58 -11.86 10.56
C GLU A 349 -4.00 -11.64 12.01
N LEU A 350 -4.45 -12.70 12.70
CA LEU A 350 -4.99 -12.56 14.05
C LEU A 350 -3.89 -12.34 15.10
N ARG A 351 -4.31 -12.25 16.37
CA ARG A 351 -3.40 -12.24 17.52
C ARG A 351 -2.53 -13.49 17.57
N PRO A 352 -1.37 -13.46 18.25
CA PRO A 352 -0.73 -12.31 18.90
C PRO A 352 -0.13 -11.29 17.93
N ASP A 353 0.36 -10.17 18.47
CA ASP A 353 1.08 -9.17 17.68
C ASP A 353 2.48 -9.69 17.30
N SER A 354 2.93 -9.38 16.08
CA SER A 354 4.24 -9.80 15.55
C SER A 354 5.43 -9.26 16.35
N GLU A 355 5.25 -8.15 17.08
CA GLU A 355 6.30 -7.53 17.89
C GLU A 355 6.55 -8.24 19.22
N THR A 356 5.61 -9.07 19.67
CA THR A 356 5.71 -9.82 20.93
C THR A 356 5.94 -11.31 20.68
N PRO A 357 6.70 -12.03 21.53
CA PRO A 357 6.82 -13.48 21.40
C PRO A 357 5.43 -14.14 21.39
N GLY A 358 5.13 -14.80 20.27
CA GLY A 358 3.80 -15.31 19.94
C GLY A 358 3.77 -16.80 19.64
N ASP A 359 2.55 -17.34 19.49
CA ASP A 359 2.30 -18.72 19.07
C ASP A 359 1.10 -18.75 18.11
N PHE A 360 1.10 -19.72 17.20
CA PHE A 360 0.03 -19.97 16.23
C PHE A 360 -1.19 -20.68 16.86
N ALA A 361 -1.04 -21.24 18.08
CA ALA A 361 -2.13 -21.48 19.03
C ALA A 361 -1.77 -20.89 20.39
N PRO A 362 -2.12 -19.63 20.65
CA PRO A 362 -2.07 -19.12 22.02
C PRO A 362 -3.07 -19.90 22.91
N THR A 363 -3.01 -19.74 24.22
CA THR A 363 -3.89 -20.48 25.15
C THR A 363 -5.38 -20.38 24.80
N GLY A 364 -6.20 -21.36 25.20
CA GLY A 364 -7.64 -21.36 24.94
C GLY A 364 -8.37 -20.10 25.43
N ALA A 365 -7.82 -19.40 26.43
CA ALA A 365 -8.30 -18.11 26.90
C ALA A 365 -8.27 -16.99 25.84
N SER A 366 -7.48 -17.15 24.77
CA SER A 366 -7.37 -16.21 23.65
C SER A 366 -8.47 -16.38 22.60
N ILE A 367 -9.14 -17.53 22.56
CA ILE A 367 -10.17 -17.84 21.55
C ILE A 367 -11.37 -16.90 21.68
N ALA A 368 -11.97 -16.81 22.88
CA ALA A 368 -13.16 -15.99 23.07
C ALA A 368 -12.93 -14.49 22.79
N PRO A 369 -11.83 -13.85 23.24
CA PRO A 369 -11.48 -12.49 22.83
C PRO A 369 -11.34 -12.33 21.32
N SER A 370 -10.64 -13.25 20.64
CA SER A 370 -10.44 -13.18 19.18
C SER A 370 -11.75 -13.35 18.41
N VAL A 371 -12.63 -14.26 18.82
CA VAL A 371 -13.97 -14.38 18.25
C VAL A 371 -14.76 -13.07 18.45
N SER A 372 -14.79 -12.55 19.68
CA SER A 372 -15.62 -11.40 20.02
C SER A 372 -15.22 -10.13 19.28
N GLU A 373 -13.92 -9.91 19.03
CA GLU A 373 -13.44 -8.74 18.32
C GLU A 373 -13.60 -8.84 16.80
N HIS A 374 -13.53 -10.05 16.24
CA HIS A 374 -13.65 -10.23 14.80
C HIS A 374 -15.08 -10.40 14.30
N ILE A 375 -16.08 -10.62 15.17
CA ILE A 375 -17.49 -10.60 14.78
C ILE A 375 -17.87 -9.24 14.18
N PRO A 376 -17.66 -8.08 14.86
CA PRO A 376 -17.96 -6.79 14.25
C PRO A 376 -17.16 -6.49 12.98
N GLY A 377 -15.88 -6.91 12.94
CA GLY A 377 -15.07 -6.76 11.72
C GLY A 377 -15.64 -7.54 10.53
N ALA A 378 -16.07 -8.78 10.74
CA ALA A 378 -16.73 -9.57 9.70
C ALA A 378 -18.07 -8.95 9.28
N ILE A 379 -18.88 -8.49 10.25
CA ILE A 379 -20.15 -7.79 9.96
C ILE A 379 -19.91 -6.57 9.07
N THR A 380 -18.91 -5.73 9.38
CA THR A 380 -18.57 -4.57 8.53
C THR A 380 -18.27 -4.95 7.08
N PHE A 381 -17.55 -6.05 6.86
CA PHE A 381 -17.30 -6.56 5.51
C PHE A 381 -18.58 -7.05 4.82
N LEU A 382 -19.43 -7.78 5.55
CA LEU A 382 -20.69 -8.31 5.03
C LEU A 382 -21.68 -7.18 4.71
N GLU A 383 -21.77 -6.14 5.54
CA GLU A 383 -22.60 -4.95 5.25
C GLU A 383 -22.11 -4.22 4.00
N TRP A 384 -20.79 -4.09 3.86
CA TRP A 384 -20.19 -3.55 2.65
C TRP A 384 -20.56 -4.39 1.43
N ALA A 385 -20.48 -5.72 1.52
CA ALA A 385 -20.87 -6.62 0.43
C ALA A 385 -22.37 -6.51 0.09
N LEU A 386 -23.24 -6.47 1.11
CA LEU A 386 -24.69 -6.33 0.96
C LEU A 386 -25.04 -5.02 0.23
N SER A 387 -24.31 -3.95 0.51
CA SER A 387 -24.52 -2.65 -0.18
C SER A 387 -24.25 -2.70 -1.69
N ARG A 388 -23.54 -3.72 -2.18
CA ARG A 388 -23.24 -3.91 -3.61
C ARG A 388 -24.35 -4.62 -4.38
N GLY A 389 -25.23 -5.37 -3.71
CA GLY A 389 -26.36 -6.07 -4.34
C GLY A 389 -27.53 -5.16 -4.77
N GLY A 390 -27.48 -3.87 -4.44
CA GLY A 390 -28.52 -2.90 -4.77
C GLY A 390 -28.25 -2.05 -6.02
N ASP A 391 -27.11 -2.24 -6.70
CA ASP A 391 -26.76 -1.46 -7.88
C ASP A 391 -27.52 -1.98 -9.12
N VAL A 392 -28.44 -1.15 -9.62
CA VAL A 392 -29.30 -1.46 -10.77
C VAL A 392 -28.95 -0.64 -12.01
N THR A 393 -27.84 0.09 -11.97
CA THR A 393 -27.42 1.00 -13.04
C THR A 393 -26.18 0.48 -13.74
N PRO A 394 -26.25 0.11 -15.03
CA PRO A 394 -25.05 -0.24 -15.78
C PRO A 394 -24.06 0.93 -15.85
N PRO A 395 -22.75 0.66 -15.92
CA PRO A 395 -21.73 1.71 -15.99
C PRO A 395 -21.89 2.55 -17.26
N VAL A 396 -21.74 3.86 -17.20
CA VAL A 396 -21.78 4.75 -18.37
C VAL A 396 -20.38 4.87 -18.97
N ILE A 397 -20.21 4.35 -20.19
CA ILE A 397 -18.95 4.44 -20.94
C ILE A 397 -18.79 5.83 -21.58
N SER A 398 -17.60 6.41 -21.43
CA SER A 398 -17.19 7.70 -21.99
C SER A 398 -15.74 7.68 -22.46
N ASP A 399 -15.32 8.71 -23.21
CA ASP A 399 -13.93 8.93 -23.64
C ASP A 399 -13.25 7.75 -24.36
N VAL A 400 -14.00 7.00 -25.19
CA VAL A 400 -13.41 5.88 -25.95
C VAL A 400 -12.46 6.38 -27.03
N ALA A 401 -11.21 5.92 -26.98
CA ALA A 401 -10.14 6.31 -27.90
C ALA A 401 -9.30 5.10 -28.34
N VAL A 402 -8.72 5.21 -29.55
CA VAL A 402 -7.72 4.27 -30.08
C VAL A 402 -6.38 4.97 -30.10
N ASN A 403 -5.44 4.43 -29.32
CA ASN A 403 -4.09 4.93 -29.14
C ASN A 403 -3.07 3.90 -29.68
N ARG A 404 -1.82 4.33 -29.94
CA ARG A 404 -0.68 3.43 -30.22
C ARG A 404 -0.94 2.34 -31.28
N ILE A 405 -1.52 2.71 -32.43
CA ILE A 405 -1.82 1.77 -33.52
C ILE A 405 -0.53 1.45 -34.28
N SER A 406 0.03 0.24 -34.14
CA SER A 406 1.12 -0.24 -34.98
C SER A 406 0.62 -1.06 -36.17
N ASN A 407 1.51 -1.78 -36.86
CA ASN A 407 1.11 -2.75 -37.87
C ASN A 407 0.54 -4.05 -37.29
N THR A 408 0.78 -4.33 -36.00
CA THR A 408 0.33 -5.58 -35.37
C THR A 408 -0.34 -5.37 -34.01
N GLN A 409 -0.48 -4.12 -33.54
CA GLN A 409 -1.09 -3.80 -32.24
C GLN A 409 -1.92 -2.52 -32.30
N ALA A 410 -2.82 -2.34 -31.35
CA ALA A 410 -3.51 -1.09 -31.07
C ALA A 410 -3.94 -1.06 -29.60
N THR A 411 -3.89 0.10 -28.94
CA THR A 411 -4.36 0.27 -27.57
C THR A 411 -5.72 0.96 -27.59
N ILE A 412 -6.72 0.41 -26.91
CA ILE A 412 -8.05 1.01 -26.77
C ILE A 412 -8.21 1.49 -25.34
N SER A 413 -8.58 2.76 -25.13
CA SER A 413 -8.80 3.33 -23.79
C SER A 413 -10.18 3.96 -23.65
N TRP A 414 -10.76 3.94 -22.45
CA TRP A 414 -12.05 4.59 -22.15
C TRP A 414 -12.22 4.83 -20.65
N ARG A 415 -13.33 5.46 -20.24
CA ARG A 415 -13.70 5.69 -18.84
C ARG A 415 -15.11 5.22 -18.54
N THR A 416 -15.38 4.95 -17.28
CA THR A 416 -16.72 4.66 -16.74
C THR A 416 -17.01 5.53 -15.51
N ASP A 417 -18.28 5.85 -15.28
CA ASP A 417 -18.74 6.54 -14.06
C ASP A 417 -18.94 5.59 -12.87
N ASP A 418 -18.81 4.30 -13.11
CA ASP A 418 -18.89 3.23 -12.13
C ASP A 418 -17.72 2.24 -12.31
N GLU A 419 -17.32 1.62 -11.20
CA GLU A 419 -16.19 0.67 -11.14
C GLU A 419 -16.55 -0.57 -11.96
N SER A 420 -15.85 -0.81 -13.07
CA SER A 420 -16.28 -1.84 -14.01
C SER A 420 -15.13 -2.53 -14.73
N THR A 421 -15.40 -3.71 -15.29
CA THR A 421 -14.42 -4.52 -16.02
C THR A 421 -14.07 -3.88 -17.37
N ARG A 422 -13.02 -4.41 -18.01
CA ARG A 422 -12.52 -3.90 -19.30
C ARG A 422 -12.44 -4.96 -20.39
N LEU A 423 -13.38 -4.94 -21.33
CA LEU A 423 -13.41 -5.86 -22.47
C LEU A 423 -13.45 -5.10 -23.79
N VAL A 424 -12.65 -5.53 -24.77
CA VAL A 424 -12.71 -5.05 -26.15
C VAL A 424 -13.09 -6.19 -27.07
N ARG A 425 -14.24 -6.11 -27.75
CA ARG A 425 -14.55 -6.97 -28.90
C ARG A 425 -14.01 -6.32 -30.16
N TYR A 426 -13.33 -7.08 -31.02
CA TYR A 426 -12.78 -6.53 -32.26
C TYR A 426 -12.75 -7.55 -33.41
N GLY A 427 -12.67 -7.06 -34.65
CA GLY A 427 -12.74 -7.90 -35.85
C GLY A 427 -12.68 -7.19 -37.19
N LEU A 428 -12.72 -7.94 -38.29
CA LEU A 428 -12.76 -7.36 -39.65
C LEU A 428 -14.15 -6.82 -40.05
N THR A 429 -15.17 -7.09 -39.24
CA THR A 429 -16.54 -6.64 -39.47
C THR A 429 -17.19 -6.29 -38.12
N PRO A 430 -18.35 -5.61 -38.08
CA PRO A 430 -19.08 -5.31 -36.84
C PRO A 430 -19.53 -6.53 -36.04
N SER A 431 -19.36 -7.75 -36.55
CA SER A 431 -19.55 -8.97 -35.76
C SER A 431 -18.36 -9.29 -34.84
N TYR A 432 -17.27 -8.50 -34.94
CA TYR A 432 -16.02 -8.63 -34.19
C TYR A 432 -15.36 -10.02 -34.34
N GLY A 433 -15.83 -11.03 -33.62
CA GLY A 433 -15.33 -12.40 -33.73
C GLY A 433 -14.03 -12.65 -32.95
N ALA A 434 -13.39 -11.61 -32.43
CA ALA A 434 -12.35 -11.69 -31.41
C ALA A 434 -12.68 -10.80 -30.21
N ALA A 435 -12.07 -11.09 -29.06
CA ALA A 435 -12.17 -10.28 -27.86
C ALA A 435 -10.81 -10.23 -27.14
N ALA A 436 -10.55 -9.15 -26.42
CA ALA A 436 -9.36 -8.94 -25.60
C ALA A 436 -9.78 -8.34 -24.25
N SER A 437 -9.32 -8.97 -23.17
CA SER A 437 -9.47 -8.55 -21.78
C SER A 437 -8.17 -8.92 -21.08
N PRO A 438 -7.40 -7.97 -20.50
CA PRO A 438 -6.18 -8.30 -19.78
C PRO A 438 -6.47 -9.06 -18.47
N ASP A 439 -7.60 -8.76 -17.85
CA ASP A 439 -8.05 -9.27 -16.55
C ASP A 439 -9.56 -9.03 -16.40
N ARG A 440 -10.12 -9.32 -15.21
CA ARG A 440 -11.46 -8.89 -14.77
C ARG A 440 -11.39 -7.78 -13.70
N LEU A 441 -10.24 -7.11 -13.56
CA LEU A 441 -10.11 -6.03 -12.59
C LEU A 441 -11.07 -4.89 -12.98
N ARG A 442 -11.69 -4.31 -11.95
CA ARG A 442 -12.60 -3.18 -12.12
C ARG A 442 -11.89 -1.87 -11.84
N ASP A 443 -12.21 -0.85 -12.61
CA ASP A 443 -11.61 0.49 -12.54
C ASP A 443 -12.61 1.51 -13.13
N TRP A 444 -12.28 2.79 -13.02
CA TRP A 444 -12.98 3.89 -13.70
C TRP A 444 -12.29 4.31 -14.99
N THR A 445 -11.00 3.95 -15.17
CA THR A 445 -10.24 4.22 -16.39
C THR A 445 -9.67 2.93 -16.95
N HIS A 446 -9.85 2.72 -18.24
CA HIS A 446 -9.61 1.44 -18.90
C HIS A 446 -8.61 1.59 -20.03
N SER A 447 -7.76 0.56 -20.20
CA SER A 447 -6.81 0.47 -21.30
C SER A 447 -6.58 -1.00 -21.67
N VAL A 448 -6.76 -1.36 -22.94
CA VAL A 448 -6.60 -2.72 -23.45
C VAL A 448 -5.73 -2.71 -24.70
N VAL A 449 -4.68 -3.53 -24.71
CA VAL A 449 -3.80 -3.68 -25.88
C VAL A 449 -4.26 -4.85 -26.74
N LEU A 450 -4.70 -4.56 -27.96
CA LEU A 450 -4.93 -5.53 -29.01
C LEU A 450 -3.59 -5.91 -29.64
N THR A 451 -3.33 -7.20 -29.82
CA THR A 451 -2.09 -7.71 -30.41
C THR A 451 -2.37 -8.72 -31.52
N GLY A 452 -1.35 -9.09 -32.30
CA GLY A 452 -1.49 -10.05 -33.39
C GLY A 452 -2.33 -9.57 -34.57
N LEU A 453 -2.52 -8.25 -34.72
CA LEU A 453 -3.30 -7.67 -35.80
C LEU A 453 -2.56 -7.79 -37.14
N THR A 454 -3.32 -7.79 -38.24
CA THR A 454 -2.74 -7.84 -39.59
C THR A 454 -2.35 -6.44 -40.04
N PRO A 455 -1.15 -6.21 -40.61
CA PRO A 455 -0.75 -4.90 -41.14
C PRO A 455 -1.72 -4.34 -42.19
N GLY A 456 -1.91 -3.01 -42.20
CA GLY A 456 -2.70 -2.29 -43.21
C GLY A 456 -4.18 -2.66 -43.26
N THR A 457 -4.74 -3.17 -42.16
CA THR A 457 -6.06 -3.80 -42.11
C THR A 457 -7.01 -3.00 -41.24
N ALA A 458 -8.23 -2.77 -41.73
CA ALA A 458 -9.29 -2.13 -40.97
C ALA A 458 -9.95 -3.13 -40.02
N TYR A 459 -10.13 -2.70 -38.76
CA TYR A 459 -10.80 -3.44 -37.71
C TYR A 459 -11.97 -2.61 -37.16
N HIS A 460 -13.07 -3.29 -36.91
CA HIS A 460 -14.18 -2.85 -36.08
C HIS A 460 -13.91 -3.24 -34.63
N PHE A 461 -14.34 -2.43 -33.66
CA PHE A 461 -14.30 -2.76 -32.25
C PHE A 461 -15.45 -2.13 -31.46
N GLN A 462 -15.72 -2.71 -30.30
CA GLN A 462 -16.65 -2.23 -29.28
C GLN A 462 -16.01 -2.47 -27.91
N VAL A 463 -16.15 -1.50 -27.01
CA VAL A 463 -15.77 -1.69 -25.61
C VAL A 463 -17.00 -2.10 -24.80
N GLU A 464 -16.80 -3.02 -23.87
CA GLU A 464 -17.80 -3.49 -22.91
C GLU A 464 -17.23 -3.32 -21.50
N SER A 465 -18.07 -2.84 -20.59
CA SER A 465 -17.75 -2.69 -19.18
C SER A 465 -18.88 -3.25 -18.33
N GLU A 466 -18.52 -4.11 -17.38
CA GLU A 466 -19.44 -4.77 -16.46
C GLU A 466 -19.14 -4.29 -15.04
N ASN A 467 -20.11 -3.74 -14.34
CA ASN A 467 -19.91 -3.32 -12.96
C ASN A 467 -19.97 -4.51 -11.98
N LEU A 468 -20.02 -4.22 -10.68
CA LEU A 468 -20.11 -5.24 -9.64
C LEU A 468 -21.45 -5.98 -9.63
N ALA A 469 -22.53 -5.36 -10.11
CA ALA A 469 -23.86 -5.98 -10.21
C ALA A 469 -24.05 -6.81 -11.49
N ALA A 470 -22.96 -7.20 -12.15
CA ALA A 470 -22.96 -7.89 -13.44
C ALA A 470 -23.73 -7.14 -14.56
N LEU A 471 -23.95 -5.83 -14.40
CA LEU A 471 -24.63 -5.03 -15.41
C LEU A 471 -23.61 -4.54 -16.43
N VAL A 472 -23.86 -4.91 -17.69
CA VAL A 472 -22.96 -4.61 -18.80
C VAL A 472 -23.47 -3.39 -19.56
N SER A 473 -22.57 -2.46 -19.85
CA SER A 473 -22.74 -1.47 -20.91
C SER A 473 -21.74 -1.70 -22.03
N ALA A 474 -22.10 -1.23 -23.23
CA ALA A 474 -21.25 -1.33 -24.40
C ALA A 474 -21.22 0.01 -25.15
N SER A 475 -20.08 0.36 -25.72
CA SER A 475 -20.00 1.47 -26.67
C SER A 475 -20.74 1.15 -27.97
N GLY A 476 -20.88 2.14 -28.85
CA GLY A 476 -21.22 1.86 -30.25
C GLY A 476 -20.07 1.17 -31.01
N ASP A 477 -20.36 0.67 -32.22
CA ASP A 477 -19.34 0.17 -33.15
C ASP A 477 -18.39 1.31 -33.56
N MET A 478 -17.10 1.05 -33.43
CA MET A 478 -16.02 1.97 -33.81
C MET A 478 -15.02 1.24 -34.70
N THR A 479 -14.16 1.98 -35.39
CA THR A 479 -13.18 1.38 -36.31
C THR A 479 -11.80 2.01 -36.14
N PHE A 480 -10.77 1.22 -36.43
CA PHE A 480 -9.40 1.68 -36.61
C PHE A 480 -8.73 0.90 -37.75
N THR A 481 -7.60 1.38 -38.27
CA THR A 481 -6.83 0.67 -39.32
C THR A 481 -5.38 0.57 -38.89
N THR A 482 -4.85 -0.64 -38.83
CA THR A 482 -3.43 -0.88 -38.52
C THR A 482 -2.52 -0.30 -39.59
N SER A 483 -1.31 0.07 -39.21
CA SER A 483 -0.32 0.55 -40.16
C SER A 483 0.17 -0.57 -41.09
N ALA A 484 0.55 -0.23 -42.32
CA ALA A 484 1.10 -1.22 -43.27
C ALA A 484 2.55 -1.62 -42.95
N THR A 485 3.25 -0.87 -42.09
CA THR A 485 4.66 -1.04 -41.74
C THR A 485 4.85 -0.97 -40.23
N ALA A 486 5.86 -1.68 -39.70
CA ALA A 486 6.23 -1.60 -38.29
C ALA A 486 6.39 -0.14 -37.87
N GLN A 487 5.58 0.29 -36.90
CA GLN A 487 5.66 1.62 -36.32
C GLN A 487 6.46 1.56 -35.03
N ASP A 488 7.12 2.66 -34.74
CA ASP A 488 7.72 2.88 -33.44
C ASP A 488 6.62 2.88 -32.38
N ILE A 489 6.80 2.06 -31.35
CA ILE A 489 5.90 1.94 -30.20
C ILE A 489 6.63 2.25 -28.89
N THR A 490 7.88 2.71 -28.97
CA THR A 490 8.72 2.99 -27.81
C THR A 490 8.51 4.45 -27.43
N PRO A 491 7.92 4.76 -26.27
CA PRO A 491 7.86 6.15 -25.82
C PRO A 491 9.25 6.72 -25.59
N PRO A 492 9.44 8.04 -25.79
CA PRO A 492 10.67 8.71 -25.39
C PRO A 492 10.82 8.72 -23.87
N ALA A 493 12.02 9.05 -23.38
CA ALA A 493 12.25 9.26 -21.95
C ALA A 493 11.31 10.33 -21.35
N ALA A 494 11.01 10.21 -20.06
CA ALA A 494 10.27 11.26 -19.35
C ALA A 494 11.12 12.53 -19.25
N PRO A 495 10.56 13.72 -19.51
CA PRO A 495 11.26 14.97 -19.29
C PRO A 495 11.31 15.32 -17.79
N ALA A 496 12.31 16.11 -17.38
CA ALA A 496 12.41 16.63 -16.01
C ALA A 496 12.03 18.12 -15.97
N ILE A 497 11.05 18.50 -15.15
CA ILE A 497 10.79 19.92 -14.85
C ILE A 497 11.88 20.40 -13.90
N LEU A 498 12.61 21.43 -14.29
CA LEU A 498 13.72 21.97 -13.50
C LEU A 498 13.23 23.07 -12.55
N ARG A 499 12.32 23.94 -13.01
CA ARG A 499 11.79 25.02 -12.18
C ARG A 499 10.50 25.64 -12.69
N LEU A 500 9.72 26.12 -11.72
CA LEU A 500 8.58 27.02 -11.87
C LEU A 500 8.88 28.31 -11.12
N ARG A 501 9.05 29.41 -11.86
CA ARG A 501 9.40 30.72 -11.28
C ARG A 501 8.41 31.79 -11.69
N ARG A 502 7.88 32.53 -10.72
CA ARG A 502 7.04 33.70 -10.95
C ARG A 502 7.82 34.78 -11.70
N THR A 503 7.18 35.39 -12.70
CA THR A 503 7.74 36.54 -13.46
C THR A 503 6.94 37.81 -13.23
N SER A 504 5.68 37.70 -12.79
CA SER A 504 4.84 38.79 -12.32
C SER A 504 3.77 38.26 -11.35
N ALA A 505 2.85 39.12 -10.90
CA ALA A 505 1.70 38.71 -10.09
C ALA A 505 0.70 37.78 -10.83
N THR A 506 0.80 37.67 -12.17
CA THR A 506 -0.12 36.86 -13.00
C THR A 506 0.58 36.00 -14.05
N THR A 507 1.92 36.04 -14.10
CA THR A 507 2.71 35.22 -15.03
C THR A 507 3.84 34.49 -14.32
N ALA A 508 4.19 33.33 -14.85
CA ALA A 508 5.33 32.54 -14.44
C ALA A 508 6.07 31.97 -15.65
N GLN A 509 7.25 31.41 -15.41
CA GLN A 509 8.03 30.65 -16.38
C GLN A 509 8.22 29.23 -15.84
N ILE A 510 7.89 28.25 -16.68
CA ILE A 510 8.30 26.86 -16.49
C ILE A 510 9.52 26.56 -17.35
N VAL A 511 10.48 25.84 -16.78
CA VAL A 511 11.71 25.38 -17.47
C VAL A 511 11.92 23.90 -17.20
N TRP A 512 12.32 23.16 -18.23
CA TRP A 512 12.57 21.73 -18.18
C TRP A 512 13.83 21.36 -18.94
N GLN A 513 14.34 20.15 -18.68
CA GLN A 513 15.49 19.61 -19.38
C GLN A 513 15.10 19.15 -20.79
N ASN A 514 15.88 19.57 -21.78
CA ASN A 514 15.74 19.05 -23.15
C ASN A 514 16.27 17.61 -23.23
N LEU A 515 15.49 16.70 -23.84
CA LEU A 515 15.89 15.32 -24.08
C LEU A 515 16.80 15.21 -25.31
N ALA A 516 18.11 15.37 -25.08
CA ALA A 516 19.11 15.27 -26.14
C ALA A 516 19.23 13.82 -26.66
N GLY A 517 19.14 13.63 -27.98
CA GLY A 517 19.29 12.33 -28.63
C GLY A 517 17.97 11.65 -29.01
N GLU A 518 16.84 12.16 -28.53
CA GLU A 518 15.50 11.69 -28.88
C GLU A 518 14.97 12.39 -30.15
N THR A 519 14.23 11.66 -30.98
CA THR A 519 13.50 12.24 -32.12
C THR A 519 12.09 12.65 -31.68
N LEU A 520 11.96 13.88 -31.17
CA LEU A 520 10.70 14.40 -30.64
C LEU A 520 9.89 15.20 -31.66
N SER A 521 8.56 15.11 -31.56
CA SER A 521 7.62 16.10 -32.08
C SER A 521 7.59 17.33 -31.17
N GLY A 522 7.55 17.11 -29.85
CA GLY A 522 7.53 18.17 -28.85
C GLY A 522 7.20 17.64 -27.46
N TYR A 523 6.64 18.51 -26.63
CA TYR A 523 6.25 18.21 -25.25
C TYR A 523 4.78 18.53 -25.02
N ARG A 524 4.14 17.82 -24.08
CA ARG A 524 2.78 18.14 -23.61
C ARG A 524 2.84 18.55 -22.15
N LEU A 525 2.29 19.73 -21.86
CA LEU A 525 2.21 20.27 -20.50
C LEU A 525 0.80 20.08 -19.98
N TYR A 526 0.68 19.41 -18.83
CA TYR A 526 -0.57 19.21 -18.13
C TYR A 526 -0.64 20.10 -16.90
N GLU A 527 -1.83 20.60 -16.59
CA GLU A 527 -2.12 21.33 -15.36
C GLU A 527 -3.14 20.59 -14.49
N SER A 528 -3.05 20.81 -13.18
CA SER A 528 -4.01 20.34 -12.20
C SER A 528 -4.27 21.39 -11.12
N PRO A 529 -5.51 21.56 -10.63
CA PRO A 529 -5.81 22.42 -9.49
C PRO A 529 -5.47 21.77 -8.14
N ASP A 530 -5.41 20.44 -8.08
CA ASP A 530 -5.40 19.65 -6.83
C ASP A 530 -4.38 18.50 -6.83
N GLY A 531 -3.74 18.21 -7.96
CA GLY A 531 -2.77 17.13 -8.13
C GLY A 531 -3.41 15.81 -8.56
N THR A 532 -4.74 15.69 -8.56
CA THR A 532 -5.46 14.44 -8.86
C THR A 532 -6.09 14.49 -10.25
N THR A 533 -6.68 15.63 -10.62
CA THR A 533 -7.34 15.80 -11.91
C THR A 533 -6.46 16.59 -12.86
N TRP A 534 -6.04 15.98 -13.97
CA TRP A 534 -5.09 16.56 -14.92
C TRP A 534 -5.76 16.94 -16.23
N SER A 535 -5.47 18.14 -16.73
CA SER A 535 -5.95 18.67 -18.01
C SER A 535 -4.76 19.05 -18.88
N LEU A 536 -4.82 18.75 -20.18
CA LEU A 536 -3.81 19.19 -21.14
C LEU A 536 -3.90 20.71 -21.32
N LEU A 537 -2.82 21.42 -21.01
CA LEU A 537 -2.73 22.89 -21.13
C LEU A 537 -2.08 23.30 -22.45
N LEU A 538 -0.94 22.72 -22.80
CA LEU A 538 -0.23 22.97 -24.05
C LEU A 538 0.21 21.64 -24.66
N ASP A 539 0.06 21.52 -25.97
CA ASP A 539 0.47 20.33 -26.72
C ASP A 539 1.81 20.53 -27.45
N GLU A 540 2.26 19.48 -28.13
CA GLU A 540 3.51 19.44 -28.90
C GLU A 540 3.52 20.44 -30.07
N SER A 541 2.36 20.93 -30.52
CA SER A 541 2.29 21.98 -31.54
C SER A 541 2.67 23.36 -30.96
N SER A 542 2.37 23.57 -29.69
CA SER A 542 2.70 24.77 -28.92
C SER A 542 4.10 24.69 -28.30
N LEU A 543 4.56 23.47 -27.98
CA LEU A 543 5.86 23.17 -27.37
C LEU A 543 6.67 22.22 -28.27
N PRO A 544 7.11 22.65 -29.46
CA PRO A 544 7.82 21.78 -30.40
C PRO A 544 9.18 21.34 -29.86
N ALA A 545 9.74 20.30 -30.46
CA ALA A 545 11.06 19.77 -30.10
C ALA A 545 12.13 20.87 -30.03
N GLY A 546 12.95 20.82 -28.98
CA GLY A 546 13.97 21.84 -28.66
C GLY A 546 13.47 22.98 -27.78
N THR A 547 12.16 23.11 -27.55
CA THR A 547 11.61 24.03 -26.54
C THR A 547 11.99 23.52 -25.14
N ALA A 548 12.59 24.38 -24.32
CA ALA A 548 13.00 24.05 -22.94
C ALA A 548 12.32 24.93 -21.88
N GLN A 549 11.50 25.88 -22.30
CA GLN A 549 10.81 26.81 -21.42
C GLN A 549 9.57 27.39 -22.10
N THR A 550 8.56 27.72 -21.30
CA THR A 550 7.41 28.51 -21.76
C THR A 550 6.88 29.43 -20.64
N ALA A 551 6.13 30.44 -21.03
CA ALA A 551 5.45 31.33 -20.09
C ALA A 551 4.06 30.78 -19.74
N LEU A 552 3.69 30.89 -18.47
CA LEU A 552 2.40 30.48 -17.94
C LEU A 552 1.63 31.72 -17.48
N THR A 553 0.31 31.71 -17.70
CA THR A 553 -0.61 32.71 -17.16
C THR A 553 -1.61 32.00 -16.26
N LEU A 554 -1.68 32.42 -15.00
CA LEU A 554 -2.59 31.81 -14.02
C LEU A 554 -3.59 32.86 -13.53
N PRO A 555 -4.80 32.46 -13.14
CA PRO A 555 -5.70 33.32 -12.38
C PRO A 555 -4.98 33.84 -11.13
N ALA A 556 -5.19 35.12 -10.81
CA ALA A 556 -4.61 35.71 -9.61
C ALA A 556 -5.00 34.89 -8.36
N ASN A 557 -4.04 34.67 -7.46
CA ASN A 557 -4.21 33.93 -6.21
C ASN A 557 -4.54 32.43 -6.35
N ALA A 558 -4.58 31.88 -7.56
CA ALA A 558 -4.75 30.45 -7.79
C ALA A 558 -3.40 29.73 -7.79
N MET A 559 -3.37 28.56 -7.15
CA MET A 559 -2.31 27.59 -7.36
C MET A 559 -2.63 26.73 -8.58
N ARG A 560 -1.59 26.34 -9.31
CA ARG A 560 -1.64 25.23 -10.26
C ARG A 560 -0.45 24.32 -10.06
N ILE A 561 -0.66 23.05 -10.34
CA ILE A 561 0.36 22.01 -10.37
C ILE A 561 0.57 21.62 -11.82
N TYR A 562 1.82 21.42 -12.20
CA TYR A 562 2.20 21.08 -13.57
C TYR A 562 3.03 19.81 -13.61
N ARG A 563 2.79 19.00 -14.64
CA ARG A 563 3.64 17.88 -15.04
C ARG A 563 3.76 17.86 -16.56
N MET A 564 4.80 17.25 -17.09
CA MET A 564 5.06 17.27 -18.53
C MET A 564 5.41 15.88 -19.06
N THR A 565 5.07 15.62 -20.32
CA THR A 565 5.49 14.45 -21.08
C THR A 565 6.21 14.88 -22.36
N ALA A 566 7.00 13.98 -22.93
CA ALA A 566 7.61 14.13 -24.25
C ALA A 566 6.85 13.29 -25.27
N VAL A 567 6.75 13.80 -26.50
CA VAL A 567 6.06 13.17 -27.62
C VAL A 567 7.05 12.96 -28.74
N ASP A 568 7.22 11.72 -29.21
CA ASP A 568 8.13 11.41 -30.31
C ASP A 568 7.62 11.94 -31.68
N ALA A 569 8.48 11.90 -32.70
CA ALA A 569 8.14 12.30 -34.07
C ALA A 569 7.63 11.13 -34.94
N ALA A 570 7.18 10.02 -34.33
CA ALA A 570 6.67 8.89 -35.08
C ALA A 570 5.36 9.25 -35.81
N PRO A 571 5.02 8.57 -36.94
CA PRO A 571 3.76 8.83 -37.65
C PRO A 571 2.50 8.68 -36.79
N VAL A 572 2.56 7.82 -35.78
CA VAL A 572 1.63 7.78 -34.64
C VAL A 572 2.47 8.12 -33.41
N PRO A 573 2.34 9.32 -32.83
CA PRO A 573 3.25 9.75 -31.78
C PRO A 573 3.11 8.93 -30.50
N ASN A 574 4.23 8.52 -29.90
CA ASN A 574 4.27 7.93 -28.56
C ASN A 574 4.57 8.98 -27.51
N GLU A 575 3.86 8.91 -26.38
CA GLU A 575 4.00 9.83 -25.25
C GLU A 575 4.68 9.15 -24.07
N SER A 576 5.68 9.81 -23.48
CA SER A 576 6.46 9.33 -22.34
C SER A 576 5.63 9.18 -21.06
N ALA A 577 6.22 8.57 -20.04
CA ALA A 577 5.76 8.78 -18.66
C ALA A 577 5.82 10.29 -18.30
N PRO A 578 4.96 10.78 -17.38
CA PRO A 578 5.03 12.17 -16.93
C PRO A 578 6.33 12.45 -16.16
N SER A 579 6.67 13.72 -15.98
CA SER A 579 7.67 14.22 -15.03
C SER A 579 7.16 14.18 -13.59
N ASP A 580 8.02 14.53 -12.62
CA ASP A 580 7.58 15.02 -11.31
C ASP A 580 6.60 16.19 -11.45
N ALA A 581 5.75 16.34 -10.44
CA ALA A 581 4.70 17.36 -10.42
C ALA A 581 5.11 18.54 -9.55
N TYR A 582 5.25 19.73 -10.14
CA TYR A 582 5.62 20.96 -9.42
C TYR A 582 4.45 21.93 -9.33
N GLY A 583 4.24 22.46 -8.12
CA GLY A 583 3.26 23.51 -7.85
C GLY A 583 3.82 24.92 -8.08
N ILE A 584 2.95 25.87 -8.35
CA ILE A 584 3.24 27.30 -8.27
C ILE A 584 1.97 28.06 -7.89
N ARG A 585 2.12 29.13 -7.11
CA ARG A 585 1.05 30.08 -6.83
C ARG A 585 1.51 31.50 -7.04
N LEU A 586 0.73 32.25 -7.81
CA LEU A 586 1.01 33.66 -8.09
C LEU A 586 0.31 34.57 -7.07
N GLY A 587 0.91 35.74 -6.81
CA GLY A 587 0.35 36.74 -5.92
C GLY A 587 1.28 37.95 -5.73
N PRO A 588 0.85 38.98 -4.98
CA PRO A 588 1.70 40.09 -4.57
C PRO A 588 2.92 39.56 -3.78
N MET A 589 4.03 40.32 -3.78
CA MET A 589 5.32 39.88 -3.19
C MET A 589 5.63 40.54 -1.82
N PRO A 590 5.00 40.14 -0.70
CA PRO A 590 5.48 40.56 0.62
C PRO A 590 6.51 39.58 1.23
N THR A 591 6.50 38.31 0.83
CA THR A 591 7.44 37.26 1.30
C THR A 591 7.81 36.35 0.12
N GLU A 592 9.10 36.14 -0.12
CA GLU A 592 9.59 35.27 -1.20
C GLU A 592 9.85 33.86 -0.64
N ILE A 593 9.05 32.89 -1.08
CA ILE A 593 9.15 31.48 -0.68
C ILE A 593 9.61 30.64 -1.88
N LEU A 594 10.61 29.79 -1.65
CA LEU A 594 11.07 28.76 -2.57
C LEU A 594 10.82 27.38 -1.97
N ILE A 595 10.27 26.47 -2.77
CA ILE A 595 10.25 25.04 -2.48
C ILE A 595 11.34 24.39 -3.35
N VAL A 596 12.29 23.74 -2.71
CA VAL A 596 13.35 22.97 -3.37
C VAL A 596 13.01 21.51 -3.22
N ASP A 597 12.87 20.83 -4.35
CA ASP A 597 12.78 19.38 -4.41
C ASP A 597 14.20 18.80 -4.46
N GLY A 598 14.63 18.20 -3.37
CA GLY A 598 15.96 17.62 -3.22
C GLY A 598 15.94 16.11 -3.01
N ASN A 599 14.83 15.43 -3.30
CA ASN A 599 14.75 13.99 -3.15
C ASN A 599 15.37 13.28 -4.36
N ASP A 600 16.64 12.89 -4.25
CA ASP A 600 17.35 12.22 -5.35
C ASP A 600 17.13 10.69 -5.36
N SER A 601 16.59 10.13 -4.27
CA SER A 601 16.43 8.67 -4.09
C SER A 601 15.38 8.04 -5.02
N TRP A 602 14.33 8.79 -5.34
CA TRP A 602 13.14 8.27 -6.01
C TRP A 602 13.27 8.23 -7.53
N ALA A 603 14.14 9.09 -8.08
CA ALA A 603 14.55 9.05 -9.50
C ALA A 603 15.25 7.73 -9.88
N SER A 604 15.79 6.99 -8.89
CA SER A 604 16.43 5.68 -9.09
C SER A 604 15.47 4.48 -9.01
N LYS A 605 14.21 4.71 -8.59
CA LYS A 605 13.19 3.66 -8.48
C LYS A 605 12.56 3.40 -9.85
N PRO A 606 12.26 2.14 -10.22
CA PRO A 606 11.62 1.82 -11.50
C PRO A 606 10.30 2.58 -11.71
N VAL A 607 9.94 2.91 -12.96
CA VAL A 607 8.68 3.58 -13.32
C VAL A 607 7.43 2.85 -12.76
N ALA A 608 7.50 1.53 -12.56
CA ALA A 608 6.45 0.71 -11.95
C ALA A 608 6.29 0.90 -10.42
N GLN A 609 7.32 1.44 -9.76
CA GLN A 609 7.30 1.91 -8.36
C GLN A 609 7.13 3.44 -8.30
N GLY A 610 6.69 4.06 -9.40
CA GLY A 610 6.39 5.49 -9.47
C GLY A 610 7.64 6.35 -9.49
N GLY A 611 8.61 6.10 -10.37
CA GLY A 611 9.86 6.90 -10.51
C GLY A 611 9.70 8.42 -10.71
N ASN A 612 8.48 8.97 -10.64
CA ASN A 612 8.20 10.38 -10.42
C ASN A 612 7.26 10.56 -9.22
N HIS A 613 7.44 11.63 -8.46
CA HIS A 613 6.65 11.97 -7.28
C HIS A 613 6.07 13.39 -7.35
N ASP A 614 5.25 13.74 -6.35
CA ASP A 614 4.56 15.03 -6.25
C ASP A 614 4.88 15.78 -4.95
N PHE A 615 5.93 15.37 -4.22
CA PHE A 615 6.27 15.90 -2.89
C PHE A 615 6.35 17.43 -2.85
N ALA A 616 7.02 18.06 -3.81
CA ALA A 616 7.10 19.52 -3.91
C ALA A 616 5.74 20.17 -4.20
N ALA A 617 4.87 19.53 -5.00
CA ALA A 617 3.49 19.99 -5.19
C ALA A 617 2.65 19.85 -3.92
N VAL A 618 2.82 18.77 -3.14
CA VAL A 618 2.15 18.56 -1.85
C VAL A 618 2.52 19.65 -0.84
N HIS A 619 3.80 20.02 -0.77
CA HIS A 619 4.25 21.18 0.00
C HIS A 619 3.62 22.47 -0.52
N GLY A 620 3.59 22.65 -1.84
CA GLY A 620 2.97 23.80 -2.49
C GLY A 620 1.48 23.95 -2.16
N LEU A 621 0.72 22.84 -2.06
CA LEU A 621 -0.68 22.85 -1.63
C LEU A 621 -0.81 23.39 -0.19
N ALA A 622 0.08 22.98 0.72
CA ALA A 622 0.08 23.47 2.10
C ALA A 622 0.48 24.95 2.21
N VAL A 623 1.48 25.40 1.43
CA VAL A 623 1.85 26.83 1.34
C VAL A 623 0.71 27.66 0.74
N SER A 624 0.03 27.12 -0.27
CA SER A 624 -1.14 27.74 -0.89
C SER A 624 -2.30 27.87 0.10
N ALA A 625 -2.54 26.86 0.95
CA ALA A 625 -3.58 26.94 1.98
C ALA A 625 -3.35 28.11 2.97
N TYR A 626 -2.09 28.47 3.24
CA TYR A 626 -1.76 29.64 4.08
C TYR A 626 -2.02 30.99 3.41
N GLY A 627 -2.12 31.05 2.08
CA GLY A 627 -2.30 32.31 1.34
C GLY A 627 -1.03 32.81 0.63
N SER A 628 0.10 32.13 0.76
CA SER A 628 1.37 32.60 0.21
C SER A 628 1.57 32.22 -1.26
N ALA A 629 2.29 33.08 -1.97
CA ALA A 629 2.87 32.79 -3.28
C ALA A 629 4.26 32.15 -3.12
N PHE A 630 4.63 31.26 -4.03
CA PHE A 630 5.89 30.52 -3.96
C PHE A 630 6.39 30.13 -5.35
N ASP A 631 7.70 29.93 -5.46
CA ASP A 631 8.37 29.28 -6.59
C ASP A 631 8.76 27.85 -6.21
N THR A 632 9.01 27.00 -7.21
CA THR A 632 9.46 25.61 -7.02
C THR A 632 10.61 25.29 -7.95
N CYS A 633 11.63 24.56 -7.49
CA CYS A 633 12.71 24.06 -8.34
C CYS A 633 13.26 22.72 -7.87
N ALA A 634 13.88 21.99 -8.80
CA ALA A 634 14.74 20.87 -8.48
C ALA A 634 16.04 21.37 -7.81
N ASN A 635 16.63 20.57 -6.94
CA ASN A 635 17.86 20.91 -6.22
C ASN A 635 19.04 21.19 -7.15
N GLN A 636 19.11 20.57 -8.33
CA GLN A 636 20.20 20.81 -9.30
C GLN A 636 20.18 22.22 -9.90
N GLU A 637 19.07 22.97 -9.79
CA GLU A 637 19.01 24.38 -10.18
C GLU A 637 19.59 25.33 -9.11
N THR A 638 19.80 24.85 -7.88
CA THR A 638 20.31 25.65 -6.77
C THR A 638 21.80 25.97 -6.95
N GLY A 639 22.19 27.22 -6.69
CA GLY A 639 23.56 27.70 -6.93
C GLY A 639 23.89 27.96 -8.41
N GLY A 640 22.95 27.69 -9.32
CA GLY A 640 23.01 28.03 -10.73
C GLY A 640 21.94 29.06 -11.10
N ALA A 641 20.81 28.58 -11.65
CA ALA A 641 19.71 29.42 -12.10
C ALA A 641 18.83 29.96 -10.94
N VAL A 642 18.92 29.33 -9.76
CA VAL A 642 18.20 29.71 -8.54
C VAL A 642 19.20 30.02 -7.43
N ASP A 643 19.15 31.26 -6.93
CA ASP A 643 19.92 31.73 -5.78
C ASP A 643 19.03 31.71 -4.53
N LEU A 644 19.39 30.90 -3.53
CA LEU A 644 18.62 30.80 -2.29
C LEU A 644 18.51 32.14 -1.56
N THR A 645 19.50 33.03 -1.71
CA THR A 645 19.52 34.33 -1.03
C THR A 645 18.56 35.36 -1.63
N SER A 646 17.95 35.05 -2.78
CA SER A 646 16.83 35.83 -3.33
C SER A 646 15.47 35.40 -2.78
N TYR A 647 15.44 34.60 -1.72
CA TYR A 647 14.23 34.17 -1.05
C TYR A 647 14.34 34.46 0.45
N GLU A 648 13.23 34.73 1.11
CA GLU A 648 13.21 34.87 2.57
C GLU A 648 13.06 33.51 3.26
N ILE A 649 12.29 32.61 2.63
CA ILE A 649 11.98 31.27 3.13
C ILE A 649 12.34 30.25 2.06
N VAL A 650 13.09 29.23 2.46
CA VAL A 650 13.37 28.03 1.66
C VAL A 650 12.78 26.83 2.37
N ILE A 651 12.00 26.03 1.65
CA ILE A 651 11.48 24.73 2.09
C ILE A 651 12.24 23.68 1.28
N TRP A 652 13.03 22.85 1.94
CA TRP A 652 13.85 21.81 1.32
C TRP A 652 13.22 20.44 1.58
N VAL A 653 12.79 19.79 0.51
CA VAL A 653 12.05 18.52 0.53
C VAL A 653 13.02 17.40 0.20
N LEU A 654 13.20 16.45 1.11
CA LEU A 654 14.12 15.32 0.91
C LEU A 654 13.41 13.97 0.81
N GLY A 655 12.13 13.88 1.18
CA GLY A 655 11.41 12.60 1.14
C GLY A 655 12.10 11.55 2.00
N GLU A 656 12.09 10.30 1.52
CA GLU A 656 12.87 9.21 2.11
C GLU A 656 14.23 9.07 1.43
N GLU A 657 15.13 10.00 1.73
CA GLU A 657 16.44 9.99 1.11
C GLU A 657 17.33 8.88 1.72
N SER A 658 17.64 7.84 0.93
CA SER A 658 18.49 6.71 1.34
C SER A 658 19.66 6.49 0.36
N THR A 659 20.21 7.57 -0.19
CA THR A 659 21.27 7.53 -1.22
C THR A 659 22.68 7.32 -0.63
N GLY A 660 22.83 6.43 0.35
CA GLY A 660 24.15 5.97 0.79
C GLY A 660 25.09 7.07 1.30
N ASN A 661 24.58 8.00 2.12
CA ASN A 661 25.26 9.16 2.72
C ASN A 661 25.44 10.39 1.81
N GLU A 662 24.64 10.54 0.74
CA GLU A 662 24.72 11.72 -0.14
C GLU A 662 23.60 12.74 0.10
N THR A 663 22.83 12.62 1.18
CA THR A 663 21.88 13.65 1.64
C THR A 663 22.58 14.99 1.80
N PHE A 664 22.15 16.03 1.07
CA PHE A 664 22.86 17.30 0.88
C PHE A 664 24.32 17.12 0.41
N SER A 665 24.55 17.27 -0.89
CA SER A 665 25.89 17.37 -1.45
C SER A 665 26.70 18.52 -0.84
N ALA A 666 28.03 18.45 -0.90
CA ALA A 666 28.90 19.51 -0.37
C ALA A 666 28.61 20.90 -0.96
N ALA A 667 28.09 20.98 -2.20
CA ALA A 667 27.68 22.22 -2.83
C ALA A 667 26.40 22.77 -2.20
N GLU A 668 25.39 21.92 -1.99
CA GLU A 668 24.13 22.30 -1.36
C GLU A 668 24.32 22.69 0.11
N GLN A 669 25.17 21.95 0.85
CA GLN A 669 25.56 22.33 2.21
C GLN A 669 26.11 23.77 2.23
N ALA A 670 27.01 24.12 1.30
CA ALA A 670 27.56 25.47 1.24
C ALA A 670 26.50 26.55 0.95
N LEU A 671 25.53 26.25 0.08
CA LEU A 671 24.40 27.14 -0.23
C LEU A 671 23.50 27.36 0.99
N VAL A 672 23.12 26.28 1.68
CA VAL A 672 22.30 26.33 2.90
C VAL A 672 23.01 27.08 4.02
N GLN A 673 24.32 26.86 4.18
CA GLN A 673 25.14 27.60 5.15
C GLN A 673 25.10 29.11 4.87
N ALA A 674 25.34 29.52 3.62
CA ALA A 674 25.32 30.93 3.25
C ALA A 674 23.93 31.56 3.47
N PHE A 675 22.87 30.84 3.11
CA PHE A 675 21.49 31.27 3.31
C PHE A 675 21.16 31.52 4.79
N LEU A 676 21.45 30.56 5.67
CA LEU A 676 21.20 30.70 7.11
C LEU A 676 22.09 31.75 7.77
N GLN A 677 23.36 31.88 7.37
CA GLN A 677 24.26 32.93 7.85
C GLN A 677 23.78 34.34 7.48
N GLY A 678 23.07 34.47 6.35
CA GLY A 678 22.45 35.69 5.87
C GLY A 678 21.11 36.03 6.55
N GLY A 679 20.63 35.20 7.47
CA GLY A 679 19.33 35.39 8.14
C GLY A 679 18.16 34.71 7.45
N GLY A 680 18.42 33.78 6.53
CA GLY A 680 17.42 32.97 5.86
C GLY A 680 16.59 32.11 6.83
N ARG A 681 15.42 31.68 6.35
CA ARG A 681 14.45 30.87 7.10
C ARG A 681 14.27 29.54 6.38
N LEU A 682 14.76 28.47 6.98
CA LEU A 682 14.85 27.16 6.34
C LEU A 682 13.90 26.17 7.00
N MET A 683 13.04 25.54 6.20
CA MET A 683 12.41 24.27 6.56
C MET A 683 13.15 23.13 5.86
N VAL A 684 13.47 22.06 6.59
CA VAL A 684 13.96 20.80 6.02
C VAL A 684 13.03 19.68 6.49
N SER A 685 12.65 18.78 5.58
CA SER A 685 11.85 17.60 5.93
C SER A 685 12.27 16.38 5.13
N GLY A 686 12.54 15.28 5.84
CA GLY A 686 12.83 13.96 5.29
C GLY A 686 13.20 12.96 6.37
N SER A 687 13.09 11.67 6.07
CA SER A 687 13.66 10.57 6.88
C SER A 687 15.13 10.34 6.51
N ASN A 688 15.88 9.61 7.35
CA ASN A 688 17.31 9.28 7.17
C ASN A 688 18.31 10.45 7.05
N VAL A 689 17.87 11.71 7.11
CA VAL A 689 18.74 12.89 6.99
C VAL A 689 19.80 12.95 8.11
N ALA A 690 19.42 12.63 9.36
CA ALA A 690 20.36 12.59 10.47
C ALA A 690 21.25 11.35 10.40
N TRP A 691 20.70 10.21 9.97
CA TRP A 691 21.45 9.00 9.71
C TRP A 691 22.57 9.24 8.69
N ASP A 692 22.28 9.90 7.58
CA ASP A 692 23.22 10.16 6.50
C ASP A 692 24.28 11.21 6.84
N LEU A 693 23.95 12.19 7.67
CA LEU A 693 24.84 13.30 7.96
C LEU A 693 25.63 13.15 9.28
N ASP A 694 25.14 12.38 10.25
CA ASP A 694 25.68 12.43 11.62
C ASP A 694 25.73 11.10 12.39
N ARG A 695 25.35 9.95 11.79
CA ARG A 695 25.48 8.66 12.48
C ARG A 695 26.93 8.34 12.90
N PRO A 696 27.13 7.47 13.92
CA PRO A 696 28.45 7.21 14.50
C PRO A 696 29.55 6.81 13.50
N SER A 697 29.20 6.13 12.42
CA SER A 697 30.13 5.70 11.37
C SER A 697 29.52 5.84 9.96
N GLY A 698 30.26 6.42 9.03
CA GLY A 698 29.83 6.60 7.63
C GLY A 698 30.02 8.05 7.14
N PRO A 699 29.33 9.03 7.76
CA PRO A 699 29.35 10.43 7.32
C PRO A 699 30.73 11.08 7.50
N THR A 700 31.03 12.09 6.69
CA THR A 700 32.29 12.83 6.78
C THR A 700 32.29 13.81 7.95
N VAL A 701 33.49 14.30 8.31
CA VAL A 701 33.61 15.38 9.32
C VAL A 701 32.91 16.66 8.87
N ALA A 702 32.82 16.91 7.56
CA ALA A 702 32.12 18.06 7.01
C ALA A 702 30.61 17.93 7.17
N ASP A 703 30.04 16.75 6.86
CA ASP A 703 28.61 16.46 7.00
C ASP A 703 28.15 16.64 8.44
N ARG A 704 28.90 16.05 9.37
CA ARG A 704 28.66 16.19 10.81
C ARG A 704 28.70 17.65 11.26
N ALA A 705 29.72 18.39 10.83
CA ALA A 705 29.85 19.80 11.16
C ALA A 705 28.69 20.63 10.58
N PHE A 706 28.25 20.34 9.36
CA PHE A 706 27.10 20.96 8.73
C PHE A 706 25.82 20.67 9.52
N PHE A 707 25.53 19.40 9.79
CA PHE A 707 24.35 18.95 10.51
C PHE A 707 24.26 19.58 11.91
N ASN A 708 25.31 19.46 12.72
CA ASN A 708 25.31 19.97 14.09
C ASN A 708 25.22 21.51 14.17
N THR A 709 25.80 22.22 13.19
CA THR A 709 25.88 23.69 13.22
C THR A 709 24.68 24.37 12.57
N TYR A 710 24.20 23.83 11.44
CA TYR A 710 23.22 24.48 10.57
C TYR A 710 21.84 23.82 10.64
N LEU A 711 21.76 22.48 10.68
CA LEU A 711 20.52 21.80 11.04
C LEU A 711 20.32 21.70 12.56
N CYS A 712 21.31 22.10 13.35
CA CYS A 712 21.20 22.31 14.80
C CYS A 712 20.73 21.07 15.57
N ALA A 713 21.13 19.90 15.09
CA ALA A 713 20.74 18.60 15.62
C ALA A 713 21.98 17.72 15.83
N ASP A 714 21.88 16.81 16.78
CA ASP A 714 22.78 15.66 16.95
C ASP A 714 21.96 14.40 16.67
N TYR A 715 22.51 13.46 15.93
CA TYR A 715 21.85 12.18 15.70
C TYR A 715 21.66 11.45 17.05
N ALA A 716 20.42 11.18 17.43
CA ALA A 716 20.11 10.51 18.70
C ALA A 716 19.68 9.05 18.51
N GLY A 717 19.23 8.72 17.30
CA GLY A 717 18.93 7.37 16.86
C GLY A 717 17.99 7.40 15.68
N ASP A 718 17.76 6.22 15.15
CA ASP A 718 16.94 5.97 13.99
C ASP A 718 15.67 5.21 14.43
N ASN A 719 14.68 5.08 13.55
CA ASN A 719 13.46 4.34 13.78
C ASN A 719 12.68 4.89 15.00
N ALA A 720 12.37 6.18 14.96
CA ALA A 720 11.56 6.85 15.96
C ALA A 720 10.23 6.11 16.16
N THR A 721 9.82 5.98 17.42
CA THR A 721 8.67 5.16 17.80
C THR A 721 7.37 5.84 17.41
N GLY A 722 6.57 5.18 16.59
CA GLY A 722 5.20 5.56 16.27
C GLY A 722 5.06 6.69 15.24
N TYR A 723 3.91 6.68 14.58
CA TYR A 723 3.58 7.52 13.43
C TYR A 723 2.74 8.75 13.80
N THR A 724 2.97 9.28 14.99
CA THR A 724 2.29 10.47 15.50
C THR A 724 3.23 11.28 16.36
N ALA A 725 3.58 12.45 15.87
CA ALA A 725 4.37 13.41 16.61
C ALA A 725 3.45 14.43 17.29
N VAL A 726 3.80 14.87 18.50
CA VAL A 726 3.00 15.81 19.28
C VAL A 726 3.85 16.98 19.72
N GLY A 727 3.30 18.19 19.62
CA GLY A 727 3.93 19.38 20.17
C GLY A 727 4.09 19.25 21.70
N PRO A 728 5.29 19.45 22.27
CA PRO A 728 5.51 19.31 23.72
C PRO A 728 4.92 20.46 24.56
N GLY A 729 4.17 21.39 23.96
CA GLY A 729 3.71 22.62 24.59
C GLY A 729 4.84 23.65 24.79
N GLY A 730 4.54 24.71 25.53
CA GLY A 730 5.52 25.74 25.89
C GLY A 730 6.02 26.53 24.69
N LEU A 731 7.31 26.39 24.36
CA LEU A 731 7.98 27.12 23.27
C LEU A 731 7.83 26.46 21.89
N SER A 732 7.22 25.27 21.81
CA SER A 732 6.97 24.61 20.52
C SER A 732 6.06 25.48 19.64
N ILE A 733 6.46 25.67 18.38
CA ILE A 733 5.67 26.36 17.36
C ILE A 733 4.36 25.64 17.04
N PHE A 734 4.28 24.35 17.34
CA PHE A 734 3.09 23.53 17.13
C PHE A 734 2.25 23.41 18.42
N GLY A 735 2.62 24.09 19.50
CA GLY A 735 1.91 24.01 20.78
C GLY A 735 1.77 22.58 21.28
N THR A 736 0.54 22.07 21.33
CA THR A 736 0.20 20.68 21.66
C THR A 736 -0.47 19.94 20.50
N MET A 737 -0.27 20.40 19.25
CA MET A 737 -0.82 19.80 18.05
C MET A 737 -0.35 18.35 17.91
N SER A 738 -1.27 17.46 17.53
CA SER A 738 -0.97 16.09 17.14
C SER A 738 -0.84 16.04 15.61
N VAL A 739 0.28 15.48 15.16
CA VAL A 739 0.71 15.44 13.77
C VAL A 739 0.95 13.99 13.40
N PRO A 740 -0.06 13.29 12.87
CA PRO A 740 0.15 11.95 12.33
C PRO A 740 0.79 12.04 10.95
N PHE A 741 1.68 11.09 10.66
CA PHE A 741 2.36 10.95 9.38
C PHE A 741 2.26 9.49 8.93
N ASP A 742 2.20 9.26 7.62
CA ASP A 742 1.71 8.00 7.07
C ASP A 742 2.57 6.79 7.48
N ASP A 743 1.91 5.80 8.07
CA ASP A 743 2.48 4.49 8.45
C ASP A 743 2.32 3.45 7.33
N GLY A 744 1.85 3.89 6.17
CA GLY A 744 1.50 3.07 5.02
C GLY A 744 -0.02 2.85 4.88
N SER A 745 -0.83 3.31 5.83
CA SER A 745 -2.28 3.11 5.83
C SER A 745 -3.09 4.18 5.08
N GLN A 746 -2.46 5.31 4.71
CA GLN A 746 -3.15 6.46 4.10
C GLN A 746 -2.96 6.56 2.58
N GLY A 747 -2.15 5.69 1.99
CA GLY A 747 -1.91 5.65 0.55
C GLY A 747 -0.96 6.74 0.04
N ILE A 748 -0.19 7.39 0.93
CA ILE A 748 0.90 8.29 0.56
C ILE A 748 2.17 7.44 0.38
N TYR A 749 2.76 6.99 1.49
CA TYR A 749 3.74 5.91 1.60
C TYR A 749 4.09 5.73 3.09
N ARG A 750 4.57 4.54 3.47
CA ARG A 750 5.04 4.31 4.84
C ARG A 750 6.36 5.02 5.04
N VAL A 751 6.47 5.82 6.08
CA VAL A 751 7.78 6.34 6.51
C VAL A 751 8.55 5.19 7.18
N ASP A 752 9.58 4.68 6.52
CA ASP A 752 10.29 3.48 6.96
C ASP A 752 11.26 3.80 8.11
N ASP A 753 12.10 4.83 7.97
CA ASP A 753 13.17 5.15 8.93
C ASP A 753 13.12 6.63 9.39
N PRO A 754 12.11 7.04 10.20
CA PRO A 754 12.11 8.38 10.76
C PRO A 754 13.21 8.51 11.81
N ASP A 755 14.16 9.42 11.59
CA ASP A 755 15.20 9.73 12.55
C ASP A 755 14.61 10.35 13.83
N TYR A 756 15.36 10.31 14.93
CA TYR A 756 15.14 11.24 16.03
C TYR A 756 16.45 11.87 16.49
N VAL A 757 16.35 13.12 16.93
CA VAL A 757 17.52 13.97 17.15
C VAL A 757 17.55 14.56 18.55
N THR A 758 18.74 14.95 18.99
CA THR A 758 18.93 15.82 20.15
C THR A 758 19.10 17.26 19.64
N PRO A 759 18.28 18.23 20.09
CA PRO A 759 18.46 19.62 19.71
C PRO A 759 19.82 20.17 20.20
N LEU A 760 20.56 20.82 19.30
CA LEU A 760 21.85 21.45 19.59
C LEU A 760 21.82 22.96 19.39
N SER A 761 22.86 23.60 19.92
CA SER A 761 23.22 24.99 19.60
C SER A 761 22.09 26.01 19.87
N GLY A 762 21.16 25.72 20.78
CA GLY A 762 20.03 26.59 21.12
C GLY A 762 18.73 26.27 20.38
N ALA A 763 18.70 25.21 19.58
CA ALA A 763 17.45 24.63 19.08
C ALA A 763 16.64 24.01 20.23
N THR A 764 15.33 23.94 20.03
CA THR A 764 14.38 23.30 20.95
C THR A 764 13.50 22.31 20.20
N ALA A 765 12.95 21.33 20.91
CA ALA A 765 11.99 20.39 20.33
C ALA A 765 10.71 21.11 19.87
N ALA A 766 10.31 20.83 18.63
CA ALA A 766 9.06 21.32 18.04
C ALA A 766 8.00 20.21 18.05
N LEU A 767 8.36 18.98 17.69
CA LEU A 767 7.49 17.79 17.78
C LEU A 767 8.23 16.63 18.44
N ARG A 768 7.48 15.76 19.13
CA ARG A 768 8.00 14.57 19.80
C ARG A 768 7.09 13.36 19.65
N SER A 769 7.67 12.17 19.65
CA SER A 769 6.98 10.94 20.03
C SER A 769 7.60 10.42 21.31
N GLY A 770 6.81 10.38 22.39
CA GLY A 770 7.34 10.15 23.74
C GLY A 770 8.47 11.13 24.08
N THR A 771 9.69 10.61 24.21
CA THR A 771 10.90 11.40 24.50
C THR A 771 11.75 11.71 23.26
N GLN A 772 11.45 11.12 22.11
CA GLN A 772 12.19 11.28 20.86
C GLN A 772 11.75 12.57 20.16
N ASN A 773 12.69 13.42 19.74
CA ASN A 773 12.36 14.65 19.02
C ASN A 773 12.30 14.36 17.52
N LEU A 774 11.11 14.52 16.95
CA LEU A 774 10.78 14.29 15.53
C LEU A 774 10.75 15.58 14.72
N ALA A 775 10.75 16.72 15.40
CA ALA A 775 11.06 17.99 14.79
C ALA A 775 11.73 18.92 15.81
N ILE A 776 12.59 19.81 15.32
CA ILE A 776 13.21 20.87 16.11
C ILE A 776 13.02 22.22 15.45
N GLN A 777 13.08 23.28 16.26
CA GLN A 777 13.01 24.66 15.81
C GLN A 777 14.18 25.46 16.37
N ARG A 778 14.60 26.50 15.66
CA ARG A 778 15.61 27.43 16.16
C ARG A 778 15.45 28.82 15.59
N THR A 779 15.60 29.83 16.45
CA THR A 779 15.86 31.22 16.09
C THR A 779 17.25 31.62 16.61
N GLY A 780 18.07 32.24 15.78
CA GLY A 780 19.35 32.79 16.24
C GLY A 780 20.39 32.91 15.13
N LEU A 781 21.65 33.09 15.53
CA LEU A 781 22.78 33.09 14.61
C LEU A 781 23.18 31.66 14.24
N PHE A 782 23.54 31.45 12.98
CA PHE A 782 23.99 30.16 12.43
C PHE A 782 25.46 30.28 12.00
N GLY A 783 26.31 29.37 12.50
CA GLY A 783 27.75 29.41 12.23
C GLY A 783 28.37 30.79 12.52
N PRO A 784 29.17 31.36 11.59
CA PRO A 784 29.76 32.70 11.73
C PRO A 784 28.81 33.85 11.33
N GLY A 785 27.53 33.56 11.02
CA GLY A 785 26.56 34.55 10.58
C GLY A 785 26.29 35.64 11.62
N THR A 786 25.95 36.83 11.14
CA THR A 786 25.69 38.02 11.98
C THR A 786 24.23 38.47 11.96
N VAL A 787 23.40 37.81 11.15
CA VAL A 787 21.97 38.08 11.02
C VAL A 787 21.19 36.90 11.62
N GLU A 788 20.10 37.18 12.33
CA GLU A 788 19.23 36.16 12.89
C GLU A 788 18.52 35.38 11.77
N GLY A 789 18.75 34.07 11.71
CA GLY A 789 18.02 33.14 10.85
C GLY A 789 17.00 32.32 11.65
N ARG A 790 16.23 31.49 10.93
CA ARG A 790 15.30 30.52 11.55
C ARG A 790 15.37 29.16 10.87
N LEU A 791 15.16 28.11 11.66
CA LEU A 791 15.12 26.72 11.20
C LEU A 791 13.88 26.02 11.77
N VAL A 792 13.23 25.21 10.94
CA VAL A 792 12.40 24.08 11.36
C VAL A 792 12.90 22.84 10.64
N TYR A 793 13.29 21.81 11.38
CA TYR A 793 13.77 20.56 10.80
C TYR A 793 12.88 19.42 11.29
N PHE A 794 12.22 18.75 10.35
CA PHE A 794 11.47 17.51 10.55
C PHE A 794 12.35 16.32 10.19
N THR A 795 12.36 15.31 11.05
CA THR A 795 13.11 14.05 10.84
C THR A 795 12.27 12.97 10.17
N PHE A 796 11.14 13.38 9.60
CA PHE A 796 10.25 12.57 8.77
C PHE A 796 9.73 13.43 7.62
N PRO A 797 9.29 12.83 6.50
CA PRO A 797 8.83 13.57 5.34
C PRO A 797 7.50 14.29 5.60
N PHE A 798 7.43 15.59 5.35
CA PHE A 798 6.26 16.42 5.64
C PHE A 798 5.04 16.07 4.75
N GLU A 799 5.30 15.64 3.52
CA GLU A 799 4.31 15.20 2.54
C GLU A 799 3.45 14.03 3.04
N THR A 800 3.98 13.22 3.95
CA THR A 800 3.27 12.09 4.58
C THR A 800 2.32 12.49 5.70
N ILE A 801 2.35 13.75 6.16
CA ILE A 801 1.42 14.23 7.19
C ILE A 801 -0.01 14.13 6.67
N PHE A 802 -0.89 13.54 7.48
CA PHE A 802 -2.30 13.37 7.16
C PHE A 802 -3.21 13.76 8.33
N PRO A 803 -4.51 13.93 8.09
CA PRO A 803 -5.10 14.30 6.81
C PRO A 803 -4.49 15.62 6.27
N ALA A 804 -4.77 15.95 5.01
CA ALA A 804 -4.23 17.16 4.37
C ALA A 804 -4.50 18.46 5.17
N SER A 805 -5.59 18.52 5.94
CA SER A 805 -5.89 19.65 6.83
C SER A 805 -4.87 19.82 7.96
N THR A 806 -4.40 18.72 8.57
CA THR A 806 -3.32 18.75 9.56
C THR A 806 -2.02 19.20 8.91
N ARG A 807 -1.71 18.69 7.71
CA ARG A 807 -0.54 19.10 6.94
C ARG A 807 -0.54 20.60 6.65
N SER A 808 -1.67 21.14 6.21
CA SER A 808 -1.83 22.60 6.01
C SER A 808 -1.67 23.40 7.32
N ALA A 809 -2.18 22.89 8.45
CA ALA A 809 -2.01 23.54 9.76
C ALA A 809 -0.54 23.57 10.21
N VAL A 810 0.18 22.46 10.04
CA VAL A 810 1.63 22.38 10.32
C VAL A 810 2.40 23.38 9.47
N MET A 811 2.15 23.44 8.16
CA MET A 811 2.79 24.43 7.29
C MET A 811 2.44 25.87 7.70
N ALA A 812 1.20 26.14 8.09
CA ALA A 812 0.79 27.45 8.57
C ALA A 812 1.56 27.89 9.82
N ASP A 813 1.78 26.99 10.78
CA ASP A 813 2.58 27.26 11.97
C ASP A 813 4.05 27.50 11.63
N VAL A 814 4.63 26.71 10.70
CA VAL A 814 5.99 26.93 10.20
C VAL A 814 6.13 28.30 9.53
N LEU A 815 5.22 28.65 8.61
CA LEU A 815 5.26 29.92 7.90
C LEU A 815 5.03 31.12 8.84
N THR A 816 4.14 30.98 9.83
CA THR A 816 3.91 31.98 10.87
C THR A 816 5.16 32.16 11.74
N TYR A 817 5.79 31.05 12.15
CA TYR A 817 7.04 31.07 12.87
C TYR A 817 8.17 31.70 12.03
N PHE A 818 8.17 31.49 10.73
CA PHE A 818 9.03 32.20 9.80
C PHE A 818 8.56 33.61 9.48
N GLY A 819 7.53 34.16 10.12
CA GLY A 819 7.11 35.55 9.92
C GLY A 819 6.54 35.85 8.53
N ALA A 820 6.07 34.84 7.80
CA ALA A 820 5.35 35.04 6.54
C ALA A 820 4.01 35.73 6.83
N THR A 821 3.61 36.68 5.98
CA THR A 821 2.38 37.45 6.20
C THR A 821 1.19 36.85 5.46
N VAL A 822 0.06 36.67 6.16
CA VAL A 822 -1.21 36.27 5.53
C VAL A 822 -1.77 37.47 4.75
N PRO A 823 -2.18 37.32 3.47
CA PRO A 823 -2.83 38.39 2.72
C PRO A 823 -4.08 38.91 3.44
N ALA A 824 -4.28 40.23 3.42
CA ALA A 824 -5.40 40.89 4.11
C ALA A 824 -6.79 40.33 3.73
N GLU A 825 -6.93 39.77 2.54
CA GLU A 825 -8.17 39.18 2.01
C GLU A 825 -8.60 37.89 2.74
N LEU A 826 -7.69 37.20 3.42
CA LEU A 826 -7.97 35.96 4.19
C LEU A 826 -8.08 36.20 5.71
N SER A 827 -7.82 37.42 6.18
CA SER A 827 -7.83 37.78 7.61
C SER A 827 -9.22 37.77 8.27
N GLY A 828 -10.29 37.54 7.50
CA GLY A 828 -11.67 37.52 7.97
C GLY A 828 -12.23 36.15 8.35
N PHE A 829 -11.48 35.06 8.21
CA PHE A 829 -11.99 33.68 8.40
C PHE A 829 -11.41 32.92 9.60
N SER A 830 -10.58 33.52 10.45
CA SER A 830 -10.03 32.84 11.63
C SER A 830 -10.99 32.90 12.85
N ALA A 831 -12.00 32.03 12.86
CA ALA A 831 -12.61 31.46 14.06
C ALA A 831 -13.67 30.42 13.67
N LEU A 832 -13.24 29.16 13.46
CA LEU A 832 -14.05 27.96 13.68
C LEU A 832 -13.13 26.81 14.09
#